data_AF-A0A7T7MAJ8-F1
#
_entry.id   AF-A0A7T7MAJ8-F1
#
_cell.length_a   1.000
_cell.length_b   1.000
_cell.length_c   1.000
_cell.angle_alpha   90.00
_cell.angle_beta   90.00
_cell.angle_gamma   90.00
#
_symmetry.space_group_name_H-M   'P 1'
#
loop_
_entity.id
_entity.type
_entity.pdbx_description
1 polymer ?
#
loop_
_entity_poly.entity_id
_entity_poly.type
_entity_poly.pdbx_seq_one_letter_code
_entity_poly.pdbx_strand_id
1 'polypeptide(L)'
;MTASLQRAPRRLLASVYALCLVASLVLGLSPQVQAQEPPAPQSGGMAKFGACLAGQGHGSLVLLMDQSGSLTSTDPDKSRVVSAKYLAERLNDFSKRTGFTLDVRVAGFADVYNPQGQWASLNDSSMPQVAEAITNVGDAIKDYDTDYWTALEGARQDLADHAQDGCQAVIWFSDGAFDLDVREGSAAQEQVGDTKPYAPGASLTSEAGVGAAEKKGAEDLCRATGLADQLRSSGITLIGVGLSTGGADFGLMHRVVSGGGDYAARNGVVACGDVSEPEGAFYQVSDIDSLLLAFDLVSAPGTQVSQSNALICQGAVCQEGETSFVLDSTLQAVHILATADVEGLEVHVMPPGASTAVSLPSTTKGPQTQHGIRSEWLTGKTLQIDLSAKDISSWDGQWRLTFVDKQASSQGRQAHINTHLSSPLTLSWQNLADTPLRQGETIDGAQIALLERAGGAVVDSSRIKGSVSYSVSLFDAQGQQHKLLESSDLSRLQQPLSLQIGPDVPLGAATLTTSVTVTTAAVTVGGQSIEGTTLAPTLSSVPVTVNPPLDFPVLAKQADFGLLEEQVSASTELAVTGPGCVWLEPDDVVLTGAPAEAGTIKISSTASNQDNCVSVEEGATAALPLTLSVSDHANGALTGALKVSVAPKDHPERAQQIEVPFTADMRRPLDVGTAWTAFVLVLLAGIGLPLAALYLFRFLAGRIRPGLLTSGVKVVEVPGPGQGASISFALPELETRSVRQPVRELQVAGYRLRVHLGWSPTSLPEVRLVEPKVPSVSGVLVGARNGCARLPLEIRGHWVAVADQPDSPSRVSLLVLAADSDPQTIGAITADAAERLGRTVAESFPAAPQASTGPDVGAVGAANPFAPAGGGPVPDGGTAGNPFAAQPEAFNPFAPGPGRGGSPNPFGPVGGQQL
;
A
#
# COMPACT_ATOMS: atom_id res chain seq x y z
N MET A 1 -75.83 -26.50 28.57
CA MET A 1 -75.41 -25.48 29.54
C MET A 1 -75.28 -24.15 28.81
N THR A 2 -76.22 -23.24 29.09
CA THR A 2 -76.13 -21.75 29.13
C THR A 2 -75.42 -20.99 28.00
N ALA A 3 -75.94 -19.93 27.36
CA ALA A 3 -77.24 -19.25 27.40
C ALA A 3 -77.34 -18.25 26.24
N SER A 4 -78.57 -18.09 25.71
CA SER A 4 -79.26 -16.90 25.14
C SER A 4 -78.48 -15.76 24.44
N LEU A 5 -78.77 -15.39 23.18
CA LEU A 5 -79.96 -14.68 22.63
C LEU A 5 -80.25 -13.28 23.20
N GLN A 6 -80.46 -12.34 22.25
CA GLN A 6 -81.27 -11.10 22.27
C GLN A 6 -80.55 -9.74 22.44
N ARG A 7 -80.55 -8.91 21.38
CA ARG A 7 -81.53 -7.81 21.12
C ARG A 7 -81.08 -7.00 19.89
N ALA A 8 -81.74 -7.08 18.73
CA ALA A 8 -83.02 -6.45 18.36
C ALA A 8 -82.81 -5.04 17.70
N PRO A 9 -83.81 -4.40 17.06
CA PRO A 9 -84.00 -4.54 15.61
C PRO A 9 -84.42 -3.22 14.91
N ARG A 10 -84.79 -3.35 13.62
CA ARG A 10 -85.74 -2.47 12.88
C ARG A 10 -85.28 -1.05 12.58
N ARG A 11 -85.01 -0.79 11.29
CA ARG A 11 -85.92 -0.03 10.39
C ARG A 11 -85.36 -0.01 8.95
N LEU A 12 -85.62 -1.11 8.24
CA LEU A 12 -85.70 -1.15 6.78
C LEU A 12 -87.06 -0.57 6.40
N LEU A 13 -87.08 0.66 5.87
CA LEU A 13 -88.07 1.23 4.94
C LEU A 13 -87.90 2.76 4.87
N ALA A 14 -86.68 3.22 4.66
CA ALA A 14 -86.39 4.59 4.23
C ALA A 14 -85.14 4.67 3.32
N SER A 15 -84.57 3.55 2.90
CA SER A 15 -83.20 3.50 2.35
C SER A 15 -83.13 3.27 0.84
N VAL A 16 -84.25 3.04 0.14
CA VAL A 16 -84.21 2.69 -1.30
C VAL A 16 -84.25 3.93 -2.20
N TYR A 17 -84.71 5.09 -1.72
CA TYR A 17 -84.65 6.35 -2.48
C TYR A 17 -83.45 7.25 -2.16
N ALA A 18 -82.75 7.02 -1.04
CA ALA A 18 -81.50 7.70 -0.74
C ALA A 18 -80.27 7.04 -1.39
N LEU A 19 -80.36 5.77 -1.79
CA LEU A 19 -79.21 5.05 -2.37
C LEU A 19 -78.94 5.44 -3.83
N CYS A 20 -79.94 5.89 -4.59
CA CYS A 20 -79.75 6.33 -5.99
C CYS A 20 -79.34 7.79 -6.13
N LEU A 21 -79.42 8.62 -5.07
CA LEU A 21 -78.92 10.00 -5.09
C LEU A 21 -77.54 10.16 -4.46
N VAL A 22 -77.10 9.21 -3.62
CA VAL A 22 -75.70 9.15 -3.15
C VAL A 22 -74.78 8.44 -4.15
N ALA A 23 -75.30 7.51 -4.97
CA ALA A 23 -74.51 6.87 -6.03
C ALA A 23 -74.10 7.83 -7.17
N SER A 24 -74.80 8.96 -7.33
CA SER A 24 -74.48 9.98 -8.35
C SER A 24 -73.57 11.10 -7.84
N LEU A 25 -73.29 11.16 -6.54
CA LEU A 25 -72.42 12.19 -5.93
C LEU A 25 -71.03 11.66 -5.51
N VAL A 26 -70.75 10.37 -5.72
CA VAL A 26 -69.43 9.75 -5.44
C VAL A 26 -68.59 9.53 -6.71
N LEU A 27 -69.12 9.82 -7.90
CA LEU A 27 -68.38 9.74 -9.18
C LEU A 27 -67.52 10.98 -9.50
N GLY A 28 -67.29 11.88 -8.54
CA GLY A 28 -66.52 13.13 -8.73
C GLY A 28 -65.32 13.32 -7.81
N LEU A 29 -64.96 12.32 -6.99
CA LEU A 29 -63.73 12.31 -6.21
C LEU A 29 -62.86 11.17 -6.74
N SER A 30 -62.19 11.42 -7.87
CA SER A 30 -60.96 10.69 -8.15
C SER A 30 -60.09 10.83 -6.90
N PRO A 31 -59.50 9.76 -6.35
CA PRO A 31 -58.39 9.95 -5.44
C PRO A 31 -57.40 10.81 -6.22
N GLN A 32 -57.19 12.04 -5.77
CA GLN A 32 -55.93 12.72 -6.04
C GLN A 32 -54.91 11.78 -5.39
N VAL A 33 -54.43 10.82 -6.19
CA VAL A 33 -53.09 10.30 -6.02
C VAL A 33 -52.27 11.58 -6.10
N GLN A 34 -51.96 12.16 -4.95
CA GLN A 34 -50.80 13.01 -4.83
C GLN A 34 -49.73 12.19 -5.52
N ALA A 35 -49.30 12.66 -6.68
CA ALA A 35 -48.08 12.18 -7.29
C ALA A 35 -47.05 12.39 -6.19
N GLN A 36 -46.80 11.32 -5.46
CA GLN A 36 -45.71 11.23 -4.53
C GLN A 36 -44.53 11.49 -5.44
N GLU A 37 -43.88 12.64 -5.27
CA GLU A 37 -42.60 12.92 -5.90
C GLU A 37 -41.80 11.61 -5.78
N PRO A 38 -41.32 11.04 -6.90
CA PRO A 38 -40.42 9.91 -6.78
C PRO A 38 -39.34 10.33 -5.77
N PRO A 39 -39.08 9.53 -4.73
CA PRO A 39 -38.03 9.87 -3.79
C PRO A 39 -36.79 10.21 -4.61
N ALA A 40 -36.15 11.34 -4.30
CA ALA A 40 -34.91 11.72 -4.94
C ALA A 40 -34.01 10.47 -4.98
N PRO A 41 -33.49 10.06 -6.16
CA PRO A 41 -32.74 8.83 -6.27
C PRO A 41 -31.62 8.84 -5.24
N GLN A 42 -31.72 7.96 -4.24
CA GLN A 42 -30.75 7.87 -3.16
C GLN A 42 -29.43 7.41 -3.78
N SER A 43 -28.50 8.35 -3.91
CA SER A 43 -27.17 8.13 -4.44
C SER A 43 -26.34 7.40 -3.38
N GLY A 44 -26.24 6.07 -3.48
CA GLY A 44 -25.35 5.27 -2.63
C GLY A 44 -23.88 5.70 -2.76
N GLY A 45 -23.02 5.21 -1.87
CA GLY A 45 -21.63 5.68 -1.73
C GLY A 45 -20.82 5.82 -3.01
N MET A 46 -21.01 4.90 -3.96
CA MET A 46 -20.32 4.92 -5.26
C MET A 46 -20.71 6.13 -6.14
N ALA A 47 -21.98 6.53 -6.10
CA ALA A 47 -22.44 7.70 -6.83
C ALA A 47 -21.83 8.99 -6.25
N LYS A 48 -21.63 9.05 -4.92
CA LYS A 48 -20.95 10.18 -4.25
C LYS A 48 -19.46 10.25 -4.59
N PHE A 49 -18.75 9.12 -4.51
CA PHE A 49 -17.33 9.06 -4.90
C PHE A 49 -17.12 9.54 -6.33
N GLY A 50 -17.98 9.09 -7.25
CA GLY A 50 -17.88 9.53 -8.62
C GLY A 50 -18.37 10.94 -8.92
N ALA A 51 -19.36 11.43 -8.18
CA ALA A 51 -19.71 12.85 -8.22
C ALA A 51 -18.53 13.72 -7.78
N CYS A 52 -17.81 13.29 -6.73
CA CYS A 52 -16.55 13.92 -6.33
C CYS A 52 -15.52 13.88 -7.47
N LEU A 53 -15.27 12.72 -8.08
CA LEU A 53 -14.31 12.61 -9.19
C LEU A 53 -14.67 13.52 -10.37
N ALA A 54 -15.97 13.62 -10.70
CA ALA A 54 -16.46 14.49 -11.77
C ALA A 54 -16.29 15.98 -11.42
N GLY A 55 -16.41 16.36 -10.14
CA GLY A 55 -16.26 17.74 -9.69
C GLY A 55 -14.81 18.19 -9.46
N GLN A 56 -13.96 17.30 -8.91
CA GLN A 56 -12.56 17.60 -8.57
C GLN A 56 -11.57 17.21 -9.67
N GLY A 57 -11.97 16.32 -10.59
CA GLY A 57 -11.15 15.88 -11.71
C GLY A 57 -9.99 14.95 -11.35
N HIS A 58 -9.81 14.59 -10.07
CA HIS A 58 -8.78 13.66 -9.62
C HIS A 58 -9.24 12.86 -8.38
N GLY A 59 -8.67 11.68 -8.17
CA GLY A 59 -8.87 10.90 -6.95
C GLY A 59 -7.89 9.75 -6.78
N SER A 60 -7.98 9.10 -5.62
CA SER A 60 -7.12 8.00 -5.19
C SER A 60 -7.96 6.79 -4.77
N LEU A 61 -7.59 5.60 -5.23
CA LEU A 61 -8.31 4.35 -4.99
C LEU A 61 -7.34 3.25 -4.50
N VAL A 62 -7.67 2.64 -3.37
CA VAL A 62 -7.01 1.40 -2.92
C VAL A 62 -7.88 0.20 -3.29
N LEU A 63 -7.32 -0.72 -4.09
CA LEU A 63 -7.84 -2.08 -4.28
C LEU A 63 -7.25 -2.97 -3.19
N LEU A 64 -8.03 -3.25 -2.15
CA LEU A 64 -7.63 -3.99 -0.95
C LEU A 64 -8.17 -5.42 -1.02
N MET A 65 -7.29 -6.39 -1.27
CA MET A 65 -7.70 -7.77 -1.52
C MET A 65 -7.27 -8.71 -0.40
N ASP A 66 -8.19 -9.53 0.07
CA ASP A 66 -7.88 -10.59 1.04
C ASP A 66 -6.88 -11.61 0.44
N GLN A 67 -5.96 -12.05 1.30
CA GLN A 67 -4.94 -13.06 1.06
C GLN A 67 -5.07 -14.24 2.03
N SER A 68 -6.11 -14.29 2.87
CA SER A 68 -6.37 -15.36 3.84
C SER A 68 -6.41 -16.76 3.20
N GLY A 69 -6.07 -17.78 4.01
CA GLY A 69 -5.96 -19.17 3.54
C GLY A 69 -7.27 -19.78 3.04
N SER A 70 -8.42 -19.29 3.53
CA SER A 70 -9.77 -19.74 3.13
C SER A 70 -10.03 -19.60 1.63
N LEU A 71 -9.36 -18.63 0.99
CA LEU A 71 -9.44 -18.35 -0.45
C LEU A 71 -9.05 -19.55 -1.32
N THR A 72 -8.26 -20.49 -0.79
CA THR A 72 -7.93 -21.74 -1.50
C THR A 72 -9.18 -22.59 -1.76
N SER A 73 -10.20 -22.48 -0.91
CA SER A 73 -11.45 -23.23 -1.03
C SER A 73 -12.61 -22.39 -1.57
N THR A 74 -12.70 -21.11 -1.19
CA THR A 74 -13.83 -20.22 -1.51
C THR A 74 -13.65 -19.50 -2.85
N ASP A 75 -12.41 -19.26 -3.27
CA ASP A 75 -12.06 -18.63 -4.56
C ASP A 75 -10.92 -19.37 -5.28
N PRO A 76 -11.08 -20.68 -5.57
CA PRO A 76 -10.03 -21.51 -6.18
C PRO A 76 -9.64 -21.05 -7.60
N ASP A 77 -10.60 -20.46 -8.32
CA ASP A 77 -10.40 -19.95 -9.69
C ASP A 77 -9.92 -18.49 -9.72
N LYS A 78 -9.68 -17.87 -8.55
CA LYS A 78 -9.23 -16.48 -8.41
C LYS A 78 -10.17 -15.48 -9.10
N SER A 79 -11.47 -15.68 -8.94
CA SER A 79 -12.53 -14.78 -9.40
C SER A 79 -12.27 -13.35 -8.96
N ARG A 80 -11.78 -13.14 -7.72
CA ARG A 80 -11.42 -11.79 -7.23
C ARG A 80 -10.36 -11.10 -8.10
N VAL A 81 -9.39 -11.84 -8.64
CA VAL A 81 -8.33 -11.30 -9.52
C VAL A 81 -8.90 -10.94 -10.87
N VAL A 82 -9.72 -11.82 -11.46
CA VAL A 82 -10.38 -11.57 -12.75
C VAL A 82 -11.25 -10.32 -12.65
N SER A 83 -12.03 -10.24 -11.59
CA SER A 83 -12.97 -9.15 -11.36
C SER A 83 -12.31 -7.83 -10.98
N ALA A 84 -11.21 -7.84 -10.20
CA ALA A 84 -10.43 -6.64 -9.95
C ALA A 84 -9.74 -6.10 -11.21
N LYS A 85 -9.27 -6.98 -12.11
CA LYS A 85 -8.75 -6.57 -13.43
C LYS A 85 -9.83 -5.95 -14.29
N TYR A 86 -11.00 -6.59 -14.38
CA TYR A 86 -12.17 -6.04 -15.07
C TYR A 86 -12.49 -4.63 -14.56
N LEU A 87 -12.61 -4.47 -13.23
CA LEU A 87 -12.87 -3.17 -12.63
C LEU A 87 -11.81 -2.13 -13.01
N ALA A 88 -10.52 -2.45 -12.91
CA ALA A 88 -9.45 -1.52 -13.27
C ALA A 88 -9.51 -1.10 -14.75
N GLU A 89 -9.79 -2.04 -15.66
CA GLU A 89 -9.98 -1.75 -17.09
C GLU A 89 -11.17 -0.81 -17.31
N ARG A 90 -12.30 -1.08 -16.65
CA ARG A 90 -13.50 -0.26 -16.78
C ARG A 90 -13.32 1.14 -16.19
N LEU A 91 -12.63 1.27 -15.06
CA LEU A 91 -12.28 2.57 -14.48
C LEU A 91 -11.32 3.37 -15.38
N ASN A 92 -10.36 2.72 -16.05
CA ASN A 92 -9.50 3.33 -17.05
C ASN A 92 -10.31 3.83 -18.26
N ASP A 93 -11.26 3.04 -18.75
CA ASP A 93 -12.12 3.46 -19.85
C ASP A 93 -13.07 4.59 -19.44
N PHE A 94 -13.55 4.57 -18.20
CA PHE A 94 -14.36 5.65 -17.66
C PHE A 94 -13.56 6.94 -17.52
N SER A 95 -12.34 6.89 -16.99
CA SER A 95 -11.45 8.06 -16.84
C SER A 95 -11.14 8.73 -18.18
N LYS A 96 -10.93 7.96 -19.25
CA LYS A 96 -10.76 8.50 -20.61
C LYS A 96 -11.98 9.25 -21.13
N ARG A 97 -13.19 8.78 -20.81
CA ARG A 97 -14.45 9.37 -21.29
C ARG A 97 -14.77 10.67 -20.57
N THR A 98 -14.59 10.69 -19.25
CA THR A 98 -14.94 11.82 -18.39
C THR A 98 -13.80 12.85 -18.27
N GLY A 99 -12.55 12.39 -18.32
CA GLY A 99 -11.34 13.22 -18.29
C GLY A 99 -10.74 13.44 -16.90
N PHE A 100 -11.15 12.69 -15.87
CA PHE A 100 -10.49 12.74 -14.55
C PHE A 100 -9.23 11.86 -14.50
N THR A 101 -8.35 12.12 -13.53
CA THR A 101 -7.21 11.26 -13.21
C THR A 101 -7.52 10.39 -11.99
N LEU A 102 -7.16 9.12 -12.01
CA LEU A 102 -7.36 8.23 -10.87
C LEU A 102 -6.07 7.50 -10.56
N ASP A 103 -5.52 7.74 -9.38
CA ASP A 103 -4.36 6.99 -8.91
C ASP A 103 -4.82 5.74 -8.16
N VAL A 104 -4.22 4.60 -8.49
CA VAL A 104 -4.60 3.30 -7.96
C VAL A 104 -3.43 2.68 -7.20
N ARG A 105 -3.75 2.15 -6.02
CA ARG A 105 -2.89 1.31 -5.20
C ARG A 105 -3.51 -0.07 -5.11
N VAL A 106 -2.69 -1.11 -5.24
CA VAL A 106 -3.13 -2.49 -5.03
C VAL A 106 -2.45 -3.00 -3.77
N ALA A 107 -3.23 -3.54 -2.84
CA ALA A 107 -2.72 -4.07 -1.58
C ALA A 107 -3.38 -5.39 -1.22
N GLY A 108 -2.60 -6.29 -0.65
CA GLY A 108 -3.08 -7.50 -0.01
C GLY A 108 -3.24 -7.30 1.49
N PHE A 109 -4.08 -8.10 2.13
CA PHE A 109 -4.09 -8.21 3.59
C PHE A 109 -4.32 -9.65 4.06
N ALA A 110 -3.77 -9.98 5.22
CA ALA A 110 -4.04 -11.20 5.98
C ALA A 110 -3.83 -10.88 7.47
N ASP A 111 -2.69 -11.24 8.05
CA ASP A 111 -2.25 -10.80 9.38
C ASP A 111 -1.75 -9.35 9.40
N VAL A 112 -1.22 -8.88 8.27
CA VAL A 112 -0.70 -7.53 8.04
C VAL A 112 -1.23 -6.94 6.73
N TYR A 113 -1.19 -5.61 6.62
CA TYR A 113 -1.39 -4.89 5.36
C TYR A 113 -0.12 -4.95 4.51
N ASN A 114 -0.24 -5.35 3.24
CA ASN A 114 0.89 -5.59 2.34
C ASN A 114 0.66 -4.91 0.98
N PRO A 115 1.04 -3.63 0.83
CA PRO A 115 0.84 -2.92 -0.42
C PRO A 115 1.85 -3.40 -1.47
N GLN A 116 1.42 -3.42 -2.75
CA GLN A 116 2.27 -3.82 -3.88
C GLN A 116 2.63 -2.64 -4.77
N GLY A 117 3.91 -2.56 -5.13
CA GLY A 117 4.43 -1.55 -6.06
C GLY A 117 4.47 -0.13 -5.50
N GLN A 118 4.22 0.86 -6.35
CA GLN A 118 4.00 2.27 -6.01
C GLN A 118 2.58 2.66 -6.47
N TRP A 119 2.08 3.81 -6.06
CA TRP A 119 0.86 4.38 -6.64
C TRP A 119 1.02 4.55 -8.15
N ALA A 120 -0.01 4.16 -8.91
CA ALA A 120 0.00 4.23 -10.36
C ALA A 120 -1.20 5.04 -10.85
N SER A 121 -0.94 6.09 -11.63
CA SER A 121 -2.01 6.81 -12.31
C SER A 121 -2.62 5.93 -13.39
N LEU A 122 -3.91 5.63 -13.29
CA LEU A 122 -4.61 4.64 -14.10
C LEU A 122 -4.79 5.16 -15.54
N ASN A 123 -4.06 4.55 -16.48
CA ASN A 123 -4.11 4.85 -17.91
C ASN A 123 -3.62 3.64 -18.72
N ASP A 124 -3.73 3.68 -20.05
CA ASP A 124 -3.34 2.56 -20.93
C ASP A 124 -1.89 2.09 -20.78
N SER A 125 -0.97 2.97 -20.37
CA SER A 125 0.44 2.60 -20.18
C SER A 125 0.71 1.94 -18.82
N SER A 126 -0.06 2.28 -17.78
CA SER A 126 0.08 1.71 -16.44
C SER A 126 -0.81 0.49 -16.20
N MET A 127 -1.85 0.28 -17.02
CA MET A 127 -2.75 -0.88 -16.91
C MET A 127 -2.04 -2.24 -16.80
N PRO A 128 -0.99 -2.55 -17.60
CA PRO A 128 -0.26 -3.82 -17.44
C PRO A 128 0.38 -3.97 -16.05
N GLN A 129 0.95 -2.89 -15.50
CA GLN A 129 1.55 -2.88 -14.17
C GLN A 129 0.51 -3.06 -13.07
N VAL A 130 -0.65 -2.40 -13.18
CA VAL A 130 -1.77 -2.56 -12.24
C VAL A 130 -2.31 -3.99 -12.30
N ALA A 131 -2.50 -4.55 -13.50
CA ALA A 131 -2.95 -5.93 -13.68
C ALA A 131 -1.95 -6.96 -13.12
N GLU A 132 -0.65 -6.71 -13.26
CA GLU A 132 0.40 -7.52 -12.66
C GLU A 132 0.36 -7.43 -11.13
N ALA A 133 0.21 -6.23 -10.56
CA ALA A 133 0.07 -6.04 -9.12
C ALA A 133 -1.16 -6.79 -8.54
N ILE A 134 -2.32 -6.70 -9.21
CA ILE A 134 -3.53 -7.46 -8.85
C ILE A 134 -3.27 -8.96 -8.89
N THR A 135 -2.56 -9.44 -9.91
CA THR A 135 -2.18 -10.86 -10.02
C THR A 135 -1.27 -11.29 -8.88
N ASN A 136 -0.22 -10.52 -8.60
CA ASN A 136 0.74 -10.82 -7.55
C ASN A 136 0.09 -10.82 -6.16
N VAL A 137 -0.81 -9.89 -5.87
CA VAL A 137 -1.60 -9.89 -4.63
C VAL A 137 -2.49 -11.13 -4.56
N GLY A 138 -3.24 -11.43 -5.62
CA GLY A 138 -4.15 -12.57 -5.64
C GLY A 138 -3.45 -13.94 -5.62
N ASP A 139 -2.20 -14.01 -6.09
CA ASP A 139 -1.40 -15.24 -6.07
C ASP A 139 -0.73 -15.48 -4.71
N ALA A 140 -0.51 -14.42 -3.93
CA ALA A 140 0.21 -14.46 -2.66
C ALA A 140 -0.72 -14.78 -1.46
N ILE A 141 -1.42 -15.91 -1.52
CA ILE A 141 -2.23 -16.43 -0.40
C ILE A 141 -1.30 -16.70 0.81
N LYS A 142 -1.77 -16.31 2.00
CA LYS A 142 -1.11 -16.43 3.31
C LYS A 142 -1.97 -17.33 4.19
N ASP A 143 -1.32 -18.28 4.86
CA ASP A 143 -2.00 -19.27 5.70
C ASP A 143 -2.25 -18.78 7.14
N TYR A 144 -2.62 -17.50 7.35
CA TYR A 144 -2.89 -16.97 8.69
C TYR A 144 -3.74 -15.69 8.66
N ASP A 145 -4.80 -15.63 9.48
CA ASP A 145 -5.70 -14.49 9.75
C ASP A 145 -6.48 -13.90 8.56
N THR A 146 -7.64 -13.33 8.91
CA THR A 146 -8.40 -12.35 8.12
C THR A 146 -8.57 -11.08 8.97
N ASP A 147 -7.53 -10.23 9.06
CA ASP A 147 -7.49 -9.07 9.97
C ASP A 147 -7.99 -7.76 9.32
N TYR A 148 -9.29 -7.48 9.47
CA TYR A 148 -9.96 -6.30 8.93
C TYR A 148 -9.46 -4.99 9.53
N TRP A 149 -9.12 -4.97 10.82
CA TRP A 149 -8.64 -3.76 11.47
C TRP A 149 -7.30 -3.33 10.88
N THR A 150 -6.36 -4.27 10.77
CA THR A 150 -5.02 -4.00 10.23
C THR A 150 -5.09 -3.63 8.75
N ALA A 151 -5.98 -4.28 7.99
CA ALA A 151 -6.18 -4.00 6.58
C ALA A 151 -6.68 -2.57 6.33
N LEU A 152 -7.70 -2.13 7.08
CA LEU A 152 -8.32 -0.82 6.91
C LEU A 152 -7.45 0.31 7.47
N GLU A 153 -6.74 0.11 8.58
CA GLU A 153 -5.79 1.11 9.08
C GLU A 153 -4.60 1.28 8.12
N GLY A 154 -4.08 0.17 7.56
CA GLY A 154 -3.03 0.24 6.55
C GLY A 154 -3.49 0.99 5.29
N ALA A 155 -4.71 0.72 4.80
CA ALA A 155 -5.28 1.45 3.66
C ALA A 155 -5.51 2.95 3.97
N ARG A 156 -5.94 3.28 5.19
CA ARG A 156 -6.08 4.68 5.64
C ARG A 156 -4.74 5.41 5.63
N GLN A 157 -3.69 4.77 6.17
CA GLN A 157 -2.34 5.33 6.19
C GLN A 157 -1.77 5.50 4.77
N ASP A 158 -1.89 4.50 3.90
CA ASP A 158 -1.43 4.57 2.50
C ASP A 158 -2.11 5.72 1.73
N LEU A 159 -3.40 5.98 2.00
CA LEU A 159 -4.14 7.11 1.42
C LEU A 159 -3.66 8.44 1.99
N ALA A 160 -3.50 8.55 3.32
CA ALA A 160 -3.03 9.76 3.99
C ALA A 160 -1.61 10.17 3.56
N ASP A 161 -0.74 9.20 3.24
CA ASP A 161 0.62 9.41 2.74
C ASP A 161 0.67 9.83 1.27
N HIS A 162 -0.30 9.39 0.45
CA HIS A 162 -0.32 9.68 -0.99
C HIS A 162 -0.98 11.02 -1.32
N ALA A 163 -2.17 11.26 -0.76
CA ALA A 163 -2.94 12.46 -1.03
C ALA A 163 -3.73 12.88 0.22
N GLN A 164 -3.53 14.12 0.66
CA GLN A 164 -4.31 14.73 1.74
C GLN A 164 -5.61 15.37 1.22
N ASP A 165 -5.67 15.61 -0.09
CA ASP A 165 -6.77 16.27 -0.78
C ASP A 165 -7.34 15.37 -1.91
N GLY A 166 -8.61 15.58 -2.25
CA GLY A 166 -9.27 14.92 -3.38
C GLY A 166 -10.20 13.77 -3.00
N CYS A 167 -10.69 13.06 -4.01
CA CYS A 167 -11.66 11.99 -3.81
C CYS A 167 -10.97 10.68 -3.46
N GLN A 168 -11.27 10.09 -2.31
CA GLN A 168 -10.63 8.87 -1.83
C GLN A 168 -11.61 7.71 -1.67
N ALA A 169 -11.18 6.51 -2.05
CA ALA A 169 -11.97 5.29 -1.85
C ALA A 169 -11.10 4.06 -1.56
N VAL A 170 -11.70 3.10 -0.87
CA VAL A 170 -11.17 1.74 -0.70
C VAL A 170 -12.20 0.76 -1.21
N ILE A 171 -11.80 -0.07 -2.17
CA ILE A 171 -12.57 -1.24 -2.60
C ILE A 171 -11.95 -2.46 -1.94
N TRP A 172 -12.70 -3.00 -0.99
CA TRP A 172 -12.27 -4.03 -0.07
C TRP A 172 -12.95 -5.36 -0.40
N PHE A 173 -12.13 -6.36 -0.73
CA PHE A 173 -12.53 -7.71 -1.09
C PHE A 173 -12.22 -8.67 0.05
N SER A 174 -13.20 -9.49 0.45
CA SER A 174 -13.02 -10.55 1.45
C SER A 174 -13.96 -11.72 1.17
N ASP A 175 -13.56 -12.94 1.52
CA ASP A 175 -14.38 -14.15 1.42
C ASP A 175 -14.94 -14.63 2.78
N GLY A 176 -14.50 -14.00 3.87
CA GLY A 176 -14.71 -14.51 5.23
C GLY A 176 -15.21 -13.49 6.24
N ALA A 177 -15.18 -13.90 7.50
CA ALA A 177 -15.41 -13.01 8.64
C ALA A 177 -14.06 -12.43 9.11
N PHE A 178 -14.13 -11.46 10.02
CA PHE A 178 -12.96 -11.07 10.79
C PHE A 178 -12.60 -12.22 11.73
N ASP A 179 -11.46 -12.86 11.47
CA ASP A 179 -11.06 -14.12 12.11
C ASP A 179 -9.55 -14.11 12.32
N LEU A 180 -9.10 -14.47 13.52
CA LEU A 180 -7.67 -14.53 13.85
C LEU A 180 -7.29 -15.96 14.24
N ASP A 181 -6.14 -16.41 13.76
CA ASP A 181 -5.67 -17.76 14.04
C ASP A 181 -4.89 -17.86 15.35
N VAL A 182 -5.06 -18.99 16.04
CA VAL A 182 -4.25 -19.33 17.22
C VAL A 182 -2.78 -19.53 16.80
N ARG A 183 -1.88 -18.85 17.51
CA ARG A 183 -0.43 -18.92 17.29
C ARG A 183 0.17 -20.17 17.94
N GLU A 184 0.00 -21.30 17.27
CA GLU A 184 0.53 -22.59 17.73
C GLU A 184 2.06 -22.67 17.60
N GLY A 185 2.75 -22.67 18.74
CA GLY A 185 4.20 -22.87 18.82
C GLY A 185 5.04 -21.60 18.63
N SER A 186 6.32 -21.69 18.98
CA SER A 186 7.24 -20.54 18.98
C SER A 186 7.54 -20.00 17.59
N ALA A 187 7.50 -20.84 16.54
CA ALA A 187 7.77 -20.40 15.17
C ALA A 187 6.70 -19.45 14.63
N ALA A 188 5.41 -19.72 14.88
CA ALA A 188 4.31 -18.84 14.48
C ALA A 188 4.37 -17.51 15.26
N GLN A 189 4.69 -17.56 16.55
CA GLN A 189 4.85 -16.38 17.40
C GLN A 189 6.01 -15.48 16.95
N GLU A 190 7.16 -16.08 16.57
CA GLU A 190 8.32 -15.33 16.07
C GLU A 190 8.06 -14.71 14.69
N GLN A 191 7.27 -15.38 13.84
CA GLN A 191 7.02 -14.93 12.47
C GLN A 191 5.93 -13.85 12.37
N VAL A 192 4.84 -13.99 13.11
CA VAL A 192 3.60 -13.21 12.94
C VAL A 192 3.24 -12.40 14.20
N GLY A 193 3.90 -12.66 15.33
CA GLY A 193 3.59 -12.06 16.62
C GLY A 193 2.46 -12.80 17.37
N ASP A 194 2.42 -12.58 18.68
CA ASP A 194 1.49 -13.22 19.62
C ASP A 194 0.40 -12.28 20.15
N THR A 195 0.36 -11.03 19.67
CA THR A 195 -0.60 -9.98 20.04
C THR A 195 -0.90 -9.09 18.84
N LYS A 196 -2.01 -8.34 18.91
CA LYS A 196 -2.40 -7.34 17.89
C LYS A 196 -2.34 -5.93 18.48
N PRO A 197 -2.09 -4.90 17.67
CA PRO A 197 -1.97 -3.51 18.15
C PRO A 197 -3.24 -3.00 18.83
N TYR A 198 -4.43 -3.38 18.34
CA TYR A 198 -5.73 -3.03 18.94
C TYR A 198 -6.11 -3.89 20.16
N ALA A 199 -5.32 -4.93 20.48
CA ALA A 199 -5.59 -5.85 21.57
C ALA A 199 -4.31 -6.30 22.30
N PRO A 200 -3.48 -5.37 22.82
CA PRO A 200 -2.16 -5.70 23.38
C PRO A 200 -2.24 -6.61 24.62
N GLY A 201 -3.36 -6.64 25.32
CA GLY A 201 -3.61 -7.51 26.46
C GLY A 201 -4.23 -8.88 26.13
N ALA A 202 -4.44 -9.20 24.86
CA ALA A 202 -5.03 -10.47 24.42
C ALA A 202 -3.97 -11.30 23.67
N SER A 203 -3.48 -12.36 24.32
CA SER A 203 -2.48 -13.25 23.72
C SER A 203 -3.14 -14.21 22.72
N LEU A 204 -2.65 -14.22 21.49
CA LEU A 204 -3.13 -15.09 20.41
C LEU A 204 -2.67 -16.54 20.55
N THR A 205 -1.99 -16.93 21.63
CA THR A 205 -1.53 -18.31 21.85
C THR A 205 -2.64 -19.23 22.39
N SER A 206 -3.89 -18.77 22.44
CA SER A 206 -5.06 -19.53 22.90
C SER A 206 -6.34 -19.05 22.22
N GLU A 207 -7.32 -19.94 22.02
CA GLU A 207 -8.63 -19.59 21.45
C GLU A 207 -9.34 -18.47 22.23
N ALA A 208 -9.24 -18.50 23.57
CA ALA A 208 -9.86 -17.47 24.41
C ALA A 208 -9.22 -16.08 24.19
N GLY A 209 -7.92 -16.04 23.94
CA GLY A 209 -7.21 -14.79 23.65
C GLY A 209 -7.46 -14.30 22.22
N VAL A 210 -7.55 -15.20 21.25
CA VAL A 210 -8.04 -14.92 19.89
C VAL A 210 -9.42 -14.28 19.93
N GLY A 211 -10.42 -14.93 20.55
CA GLY A 211 -11.77 -14.38 20.62
C GLY A 211 -11.85 -13.05 21.39
N ALA A 212 -10.95 -12.83 22.35
CA ALA A 212 -10.82 -11.53 23.03
C ALA A 212 -10.21 -10.45 22.12
N ALA A 213 -9.25 -10.81 21.27
CA ALA A 213 -8.64 -9.91 20.29
C ALA A 213 -9.63 -9.54 19.17
N GLU A 214 -10.35 -10.52 18.62
CA GLU A 214 -11.40 -10.31 17.62
C GLU A 214 -12.50 -9.38 18.14
N LYS A 215 -12.97 -9.64 19.37
CA LYS A 215 -13.95 -8.76 20.00
C LYS A 215 -13.44 -7.33 20.14
N LYS A 216 -12.19 -7.15 20.60
CA LYS A 216 -11.58 -5.81 20.73
C LYS A 216 -11.38 -5.13 19.38
N GLY A 217 -10.95 -5.85 18.35
CA GLY A 217 -10.80 -5.32 17.00
C GLY A 217 -12.12 -4.85 16.42
N ALA A 218 -13.18 -5.67 16.56
CA ALA A 218 -14.53 -5.29 16.14
C ALA A 218 -15.10 -4.11 16.95
N GLU A 219 -14.84 -4.06 18.26
CA GLU A 219 -15.22 -2.94 19.12
C GLU A 219 -14.49 -1.64 18.73
N ASP A 220 -13.19 -1.68 18.47
CA ASP A 220 -12.42 -0.50 18.07
C ASP A 220 -12.75 -0.04 16.63
N LEU A 221 -13.06 -0.96 15.72
CA LEU A 221 -13.60 -0.65 14.40
C LEU A 221 -14.90 0.16 14.50
N CYS A 222 -15.82 -0.26 15.35
CA CYS A 222 -17.21 0.20 15.34
C CYS A 222 -17.63 1.10 16.52
N ARG A 223 -16.77 1.38 17.49
CA ARG A 223 -17.07 2.39 18.52
C ARG A 223 -17.16 3.78 17.90
N ALA A 224 -17.82 4.70 18.59
CA ALA A 224 -17.77 6.12 18.27
C ALA A 224 -16.31 6.59 18.18
N THR A 225 -15.97 7.35 17.14
CA THR A 225 -14.61 7.81 16.80
C THR A 225 -13.61 6.68 16.49
N GLY A 226 -14.10 5.45 16.34
CA GLY A 226 -13.31 4.26 15.98
C GLY A 226 -12.77 4.33 14.56
N LEU A 227 -12.11 3.26 14.11
CA LEU A 227 -11.45 3.25 12.80
C LEU A 227 -12.44 3.48 11.63
N ALA A 228 -13.67 2.98 11.72
CA ALA A 228 -14.70 3.25 10.70
C ALA A 228 -15.03 4.75 10.61
N ASP A 229 -15.13 5.45 11.74
CA ASP A 229 -15.39 6.88 11.77
C ASP A 229 -14.17 7.70 11.35
N GLN A 230 -12.95 7.23 11.64
CA GLN A 230 -11.71 7.85 11.15
C GLN A 230 -11.64 7.81 9.62
N LEU A 231 -11.91 6.64 9.00
CA LEU A 231 -11.97 6.50 7.54
C LEU A 231 -12.99 7.48 6.94
N ARG A 232 -14.19 7.53 7.53
CA ARG A 232 -15.27 8.39 7.04
C ARG A 232 -14.95 9.87 7.20
N SER A 233 -14.43 10.27 8.36
CA SER A 233 -14.01 11.66 8.64
C SER A 233 -12.86 12.12 7.76
N SER A 234 -12.00 11.20 7.32
CA SER A 234 -10.96 11.46 6.31
C SER A 234 -11.50 11.50 4.87
N GLY A 235 -12.83 11.41 4.67
CA GLY A 235 -13.44 11.46 3.34
C GLY A 235 -13.28 10.18 2.51
N ILE A 236 -12.89 9.06 3.14
CA ILE A 236 -12.64 7.79 2.44
C ILE A 236 -13.95 7.04 2.26
N THR A 237 -14.37 6.85 1.00
CA THR A 237 -15.54 6.05 0.66
C THR A 237 -15.20 4.56 0.69
N LEU A 238 -15.91 3.77 1.50
CA LEU A 238 -15.70 2.32 1.58
C LEU A 238 -16.66 1.57 0.65
N ILE A 239 -16.12 0.62 -0.11
CA ILE A 239 -16.87 -0.28 -0.97
C ILE A 239 -16.48 -1.70 -0.57
N GLY A 240 -17.41 -2.44 0.03
CA GLY A 240 -17.17 -3.80 0.48
C GLY A 240 -17.71 -4.83 -0.50
N VAL A 241 -16.90 -5.82 -0.86
CA VAL A 241 -17.28 -6.93 -1.72
C VAL A 241 -17.03 -8.26 -1.00
N GLY A 242 -18.10 -8.91 -0.56
CA GLY A 242 -18.08 -10.20 0.13
C GLY A 242 -18.27 -11.38 -0.83
N LEU A 243 -17.26 -12.26 -0.93
CA LEU A 243 -17.23 -13.45 -1.79
C LEU A 243 -17.76 -14.67 -1.02
N SER A 244 -18.91 -15.25 -1.39
CA SER A 244 -19.45 -16.39 -0.64
C SER A 244 -20.19 -17.41 -1.48
N THR A 245 -19.69 -18.64 -1.50
CA THR A 245 -20.42 -19.80 -2.04
C THR A 245 -21.50 -20.34 -1.08
N GLY A 246 -21.78 -19.62 0.02
CA GLY A 246 -22.73 -19.97 1.09
C GLY A 246 -22.06 -20.18 2.45
N GLY A 247 -22.61 -19.57 3.51
CA GLY A 247 -22.20 -19.80 4.91
C GLY A 247 -21.20 -18.80 5.51
N ALA A 248 -20.67 -17.85 4.72
CA ALA A 248 -19.79 -16.78 5.23
C ALA A 248 -20.56 -15.69 6.00
N ASP A 249 -19.96 -15.14 7.07
CA ASP A 249 -20.51 -14.04 7.86
C ASP A 249 -19.86 -12.70 7.48
N PHE A 250 -20.59 -11.87 6.75
CA PHE A 250 -20.17 -10.50 6.41
C PHE A 250 -20.79 -9.44 7.32
N GLY A 251 -21.40 -9.80 8.45
CA GLY A 251 -22.12 -8.87 9.31
C GLY A 251 -21.27 -7.70 9.79
N LEU A 252 -19.99 -7.95 10.13
CA LEU A 252 -19.04 -6.89 10.51
C LEU A 252 -18.62 -6.03 9.31
N MET A 253 -18.25 -6.64 8.19
CA MET A 253 -17.87 -5.92 6.98
C MET A 253 -19.01 -5.01 6.49
N HIS A 254 -20.23 -5.52 6.43
CA HIS A 254 -21.40 -4.78 6.00
C HIS A 254 -21.63 -3.55 6.90
N ARG A 255 -21.57 -3.68 8.23
CA ARG A 255 -21.74 -2.52 9.12
C ARG A 255 -20.60 -1.51 9.02
N VAL A 256 -19.35 -1.94 8.85
CA VAL A 256 -18.20 -1.02 8.70
C VAL A 256 -18.39 -0.16 7.44
N VAL A 257 -18.90 -0.77 6.36
CA VAL A 257 -19.10 -0.09 5.09
C VAL A 257 -20.34 0.80 5.08
N SER A 258 -21.50 0.31 5.55
CA SER A 258 -22.80 0.99 5.36
C SER A 258 -23.51 1.42 6.65
N GLY A 259 -22.92 1.14 7.82
CA GLY A 259 -23.54 1.31 9.13
C GLY A 259 -23.12 2.57 9.90
N GLY A 260 -22.62 3.61 9.24
CA GLY A 260 -22.22 4.86 9.90
C GLY A 260 -23.42 5.73 10.29
N GLY A 261 -23.51 6.13 11.57
CA GLY A 261 -24.54 7.05 12.07
C GLY A 261 -25.96 6.72 11.60
N ASP A 262 -26.62 7.68 10.94
CA ASP A 262 -28.01 7.56 10.50
C ASP A 262 -28.21 6.51 9.38
N TYR A 263 -27.15 6.15 8.65
CA TYR A 263 -27.22 5.14 7.59
C TYR A 263 -27.43 3.74 8.11
N ALA A 264 -27.05 3.44 9.35
CA ALA A 264 -27.27 2.12 9.96
C ALA A 264 -28.76 1.71 9.92
N ALA A 265 -29.64 2.60 10.38
CA ALA A 265 -31.08 2.37 10.38
C ALA A 265 -31.65 2.29 8.96
N ARG A 266 -31.15 3.10 8.03
CA ARG A 266 -31.59 3.11 6.62
C ARG A 266 -31.21 1.81 5.89
N ASN A 267 -30.02 1.30 6.17
CA ASN A 267 -29.47 0.10 5.53
C ASN A 267 -29.84 -1.20 6.27
N GLY A 268 -30.59 -1.11 7.38
CA GLY A 268 -31.02 -2.27 8.15
C GLY A 268 -29.87 -3.02 8.83
N VAL A 269 -28.77 -2.31 9.13
CA VAL A 269 -27.58 -2.85 9.80
C VAL A 269 -27.44 -2.27 11.20
N VAL A 270 -26.67 -2.95 12.04
CA VAL A 270 -26.27 -2.39 13.35
C VAL A 270 -25.26 -1.27 13.12
N ALA A 271 -25.35 -0.19 13.90
CA ALA A 271 -24.44 0.94 13.80
C ALA A 271 -22.96 0.53 14.03
N CYS A 272 -22.08 1.20 13.30
CA CYS A 272 -20.63 1.07 13.38
C CYS A 272 -20.03 2.47 13.24
N GLY A 273 -19.83 3.12 14.38
CA GLY A 273 -19.47 4.53 14.48
C GLY A 273 -20.65 5.49 14.31
N ASP A 274 -20.42 6.76 14.63
CA ASP A 274 -21.42 7.85 14.64
C ASP A 274 -21.35 8.72 13.38
N VAL A 275 -20.25 8.64 12.61
CA VAL A 275 -20.05 9.44 11.39
C VAL A 275 -20.79 8.77 10.24
N SER A 276 -21.66 9.54 9.58
CA SER A 276 -22.50 9.02 8.49
C SER A 276 -21.83 9.15 7.13
N GLU A 277 -21.13 10.25 6.86
CA GLU A 277 -20.55 10.55 5.54
C GLU A 277 -19.03 10.30 5.48
N PRO A 278 -18.49 9.85 4.33
CA PRO A 278 -19.21 9.40 3.15
C PRO A 278 -19.92 8.06 3.39
N GLU A 279 -21.12 7.94 2.83
CA GLU A 279 -21.83 6.67 2.78
C GLU A 279 -21.01 5.64 1.95
N GLY A 280 -20.91 4.39 2.41
CA GLY A 280 -20.30 3.30 1.67
C GLY A 280 -21.30 2.46 0.86
N ALA A 281 -20.81 1.41 0.19
CA ALA A 281 -21.66 0.45 -0.51
C ALA A 281 -21.16 -0.99 -0.30
N PHE A 282 -22.04 -1.88 0.15
CA PHE A 282 -21.71 -3.29 0.37
C PHE A 282 -22.41 -4.19 -0.65
N TYR A 283 -21.65 -5.09 -1.26
CA TYR A 283 -22.12 -6.07 -2.22
C TYR A 283 -21.73 -7.48 -1.76
N GLN A 284 -22.70 -8.36 -1.64
CA GLN A 284 -22.46 -9.78 -1.43
C GLN A 284 -22.64 -10.51 -2.76
N VAL A 285 -21.67 -11.35 -3.11
CA VAL A 285 -21.64 -12.06 -4.40
C VAL A 285 -21.38 -13.54 -4.18
N SER A 286 -22.04 -14.39 -4.96
CA SER A 286 -21.96 -15.84 -4.82
C SER A 286 -21.06 -16.55 -5.83
N ASP A 287 -20.73 -15.85 -6.90
CA ASP A 287 -20.06 -16.39 -8.07
C ASP A 287 -19.43 -15.23 -8.87
N ILE A 288 -18.52 -15.59 -9.78
CA ILE A 288 -17.81 -14.64 -10.64
C ILE A 288 -18.77 -13.80 -11.51
N ASP A 289 -19.90 -14.35 -11.94
CA ASP A 289 -20.83 -13.67 -12.85
C ASP A 289 -21.60 -12.55 -12.13
N SER A 290 -22.03 -12.81 -10.90
CA SER A 290 -22.62 -11.83 -9.98
C SER A 290 -21.60 -10.79 -9.51
N LEU A 291 -20.34 -11.22 -9.34
CA LEU A 291 -19.22 -10.33 -9.01
C LEU A 291 -18.91 -9.36 -10.15
N LEU A 292 -18.88 -9.82 -11.40
CA LEU A 292 -18.72 -8.96 -12.56
C LEU A 292 -19.87 -7.94 -12.65
N LEU A 293 -21.13 -8.36 -12.43
CA LEU A 293 -22.26 -7.43 -12.37
C LEU A 293 -22.12 -6.39 -11.26
N ALA A 294 -21.71 -6.79 -10.06
CA ALA A 294 -21.49 -5.86 -8.95
C ALA A 294 -20.36 -4.86 -9.27
N PHE A 295 -19.27 -5.33 -9.88
CA PHE A 295 -18.18 -4.43 -10.27
C PHE A 295 -18.54 -3.48 -11.38
N ASP A 296 -19.36 -3.95 -12.31
CA ASP A 296 -19.83 -3.12 -13.39
C ASP A 296 -20.65 -1.93 -12.86
N LEU A 297 -21.42 -2.11 -11.79
CA LEU A 297 -22.11 -1.00 -11.10
C LEU A 297 -21.15 0.05 -10.54
N VAL A 298 -20.00 -0.37 -10.02
CA VAL A 298 -18.98 0.53 -9.45
C VAL A 298 -17.94 0.99 -10.47
N SER A 299 -18.09 0.61 -11.74
CA SER A 299 -17.11 0.97 -12.78
C SER A 299 -17.38 2.30 -13.47
N ALA A 300 -18.55 2.91 -13.22
CA ALA A 300 -18.94 4.22 -13.73
C ALA A 300 -19.32 5.20 -12.60
N PRO A 301 -18.35 5.55 -11.72
CA PRO A 301 -18.56 6.48 -10.62
C PRO A 301 -19.39 7.72 -11.03
N GLY A 302 -20.43 8.06 -10.26
CA GLY A 302 -21.16 9.34 -10.43
C GLY A 302 -22.21 9.31 -11.54
N THR A 303 -22.42 8.13 -12.13
CA THR A 303 -23.56 7.81 -12.99
C THR A 303 -24.35 6.69 -12.34
N GLN A 304 -25.67 6.66 -12.49
CA GLN A 304 -26.45 5.48 -12.12
C GLN A 304 -26.48 4.51 -13.31
N VAL A 305 -26.38 3.21 -13.02
CA VAL A 305 -26.45 2.17 -14.04
C VAL A 305 -27.89 1.69 -14.14
N SER A 306 -28.42 1.59 -15.36
CA SER A 306 -29.76 1.03 -15.55
C SER A 306 -29.70 -0.49 -15.38
N GLN A 307 -30.35 -0.99 -14.35
CA GLN A 307 -30.45 -2.42 -14.09
C GLN A 307 -31.81 -2.93 -14.56
N SER A 308 -31.81 -4.04 -15.30
CA SER A 308 -33.05 -4.66 -15.77
C SER A 308 -32.91 -6.18 -15.78
N ASN A 309 -34.05 -6.87 -15.69
CA ASN A 309 -34.14 -8.31 -15.84
C ASN A 309 -34.91 -8.62 -17.12
N ALA A 310 -34.43 -9.57 -17.90
CA ALA A 310 -35.07 -10.06 -19.11
C ALA A 310 -35.37 -11.55 -18.99
N LEU A 311 -36.52 -11.99 -19.50
CA LEU A 311 -36.81 -13.42 -19.67
C LEU A 311 -35.96 -14.00 -20.79
N ILE A 312 -35.48 -15.23 -20.61
CA ILE A 312 -34.77 -15.94 -21.69
C ILE A 312 -35.79 -16.55 -22.65
N CYS A 313 -35.74 -16.12 -23.91
CA CYS A 313 -36.60 -16.64 -24.96
C CYS A 313 -36.23 -18.09 -25.33
N GLN A 314 -37.23 -18.90 -25.63
CA GLN A 314 -37.07 -20.33 -25.86
C GLN A 314 -37.15 -20.65 -27.37
N GLY A 315 -36.08 -21.24 -27.92
CA GLY A 315 -35.95 -21.64 -29.32
C GLY A 315 -35.66 -20.50 -30.30
N ALA A 316 -36.40 -19.39 -30.21
CA ALA A 316 -36.27 -18.21 -31.09
C ALA A 316 -36.50 -16.90 -30.31
N VAL A 317 -36.17 -15.77 -30.94
CA VAL A 317 -36.44 -14.43 -30.40
C VAL A 317 -37.94 -14.26 -30.10
N CYS A 318 -38.25 -13.73 -28.92
CA CYS A 318 -39.61 -13.52 -28.41
C CYS A 318 -39.78 -12.09 -27.90
N GLN A 319 -41.01 -11.59 -27.84
CA GLN A 319 -41.26 -10.21 -27.44
C GLN A 319 -41.15 -10.02 -25.91
N GLU A 320 -41.47 -11.05 -25.15
CA GLU A 320 -41.49 -11.04 -23.68
C GLU A 320 -40.09 -10.99 -23.06
N GLY A 321 -39.06 -11.43 -23.79
CA GLY A 321 -37.66 -11.38 -23.40
C GLY A 321 -36.87 -10.23 -24.03
N GLU A 322 -37.56 -9.32 -24.73
CA GLU A 322 -36.93 -8.18 -25.41
C GLU A 322 -36.68 -7.04 -24.41
N THR A 323 -35.42 -6.61 -24.31
CA THR A 323 -35.04 -5.35 -23.64
C THR A 323 -34.74 -4.31 -24.71
N SER A 324 -35.19 -3.07 -24.52
CA SER A 324 -34.97 -2.01 -25.50
C SER A 324 -34.59 -0.68 -24.86
N PHE A 325 -33.83 0.11 -25.60
CA PHE A 325 -33.44 1.48 -25.25
C PHE A 325 -33.33 2.32 -26.53
N VAL A 326 -33.48 3.63 -26.40
CA VAL A 326 -33.49 4.59 -27.50
C VAL A 326 -32.25 5.47 -27.40
N LEU A 327 -31.43 5.47 -28.45
CA LEU A 327 -30.24 6.30 -28.55
C LEU A 327 -30.46 7.48 -29.51
N ASP A 328 -29.75 8.56 -29.26
CA ASP A 328 -29.56 9.67 -30.20
C ASP A 328 -28.12 10.21 -30.13
N SER A 329 -27.87 11.31 -30.84
CA SER A 329 -26.56 11.95 -30.93
C SER A 329 -26.02 12.54 -29.62
N THR A 330 -26.79 12.54 -28.52
CA THR A 330 -26.32 12.97 -27.19
C THR A 330 -25.48 11.89 -26.48
N LEU A 331 -25.54 10.64 -26.97
CA LEU A 331 -24.69 9.53 -26.52
C LEU A 331 -23.66 9.17 -27.59
N GLN A 332 -22.45 8.83 -27.15
CA GLN A 332 -21.36 8.43 -28.05
C GLN A 332 -20.94 6.96 -27.88
N ALA A 333 -21.31 6.36 -26.76
CA ALA A 333 -20.96 5.00 -26.41
C ALA A 333 -22.08 4.39 -25.55
N VAL A 334 -22.22 3.08 -25.64
CA VAL A 334 -23.06 2.27 -24.77
C VAL A 334 -22.23 1.09 -24.32
N HIS A 335 -22.30 0.78 -23.03
CA HIS A 335 -21.78 -0.47 -22.51
C HIS A 335 -22.92 -1.27 -21.88
N ILE A 336 -22.93 -2.57 -22.15
CA ILE A 336 -23.90 -3.50 -21.59
C ILE A 336 -23.10 -4.66 -21.02
N LEU A 337 -23.31 -4.94 -19.73
CA LEU A 337 -22.89 -6.19 -19.12
C LEU A 337 -24.14 -6.97 -18.76
N ALA A 338 -24.21 -8.22 -19.20
CA ALA A 338 -25.36 -9.06 -18.91
C ALA A 338 -24.92 -10.46 -18.48
N THR A 339 -25.52 -10.95 -17.40
CA THR A 339 -25.31 -12.30 -16.87
C THR A 339 -26.62 -13.07 -16.93
N ALA A 340 -26.58 -14.29 -17.46
CA ALA A 340 -27.73 -15.19 -17.48
C ALA A 340 -27.67 -16.26 -16.38
N ASP A 341 -28.82 -16.74 -15.93
CA ASP A 341 -28.93 -17.86 -14.97
C ASP A 341 -28.38 -19.20 -15.51
N VAL A 342 -28.16 -19.30 -16.83
CA VAL A 342 -27.78 -20.51 -17.54
C VAL A 342 -26.72 -20.22 -18.60
N GLU A 343 -25.94 -21.23 -18.93
CA GLU A 343 -24.92 -21.16 -19.99
C GLU A 343 -25.50 -21.53 -21.36
N GLY A 344 -24.70 -21.32 -22.41
CA GLY A 344 -25.00 -21.83 -23.75
C GLY A 344 -26.04 -21.02 -24.53
N LEU A 345 -26.29 -19.78 -24.11
CA LEU A 345 -27.24 -18.88 -24.76
C LEU A 345 -26.68 -18.21 -26.01
N GLU A 346 -27.59 -17.69 -26.82
CA GLU A 346 -27.31 -16.79 -27.93
C GLU A 346 -27.99 -15.45 -27.69
N VAL A 347 -27.22 -14.37 -27.82
CA VAL A 347 -27.74 -13.01 -27.66
C VAL A 347 -27.95 -12.38 -29.03
N HIS A 348 -29.14 -11.85 -29.25
CA HIS A 348 -29.51 -11.16 -30.48
C HIS A 348 -29.60 -9.66 -30.23
N VAL A 349 -28.80 -8.88 -30.97
CA VAL A 349 -28.83 -7.42 -30.95
C VAL A 349 -29.45 -6.92 -32.25
N MET A 350 -30.49 -6.10 -32.16
CA MET A 350 -31.18 -5.51 -33.31
C MET A 350 -30.90 -4.00 -33.36
N PRO A 351 -30.04 -3.54 -34.28
CA PRO A 351 -29.80 -2.12 -34.48
C PRO A 351 -31.03 -1.38 -35.02
N PRO A 352 -31.10 -0.04 -34.85
CA PRO A 352 -32.13 0.80 -35.43
C PRO A 352 -32.29 0.60 -36.94
N GLY A 353 -33.52 0.37 -37.38
CA GLY A 353 -33.85 0.20 -38.80
C GLY A 353 -33.33 -1.09 -39.46
N ALA A 354 -32.64 -1.96 -38.72
CA ALA A 354 -32.18 -3.25 -39.23
C ALA A 354 -33.35 -4.23 -39.38
N SER A 355 -33.30 -5.05 -40.44
CA SER A 355 -34.25 -6.15 -40.68
C SER A 355 -33.77 -7.50 -40.12
N THR A 356 -32.49 -7.61 -39.78
CA THR A 356 -31.86 -8.83 -39.25
C THR A 356 -31.03 -8.52 -38.01
N ALA A 357 -31.18 -9.33 -36.96
CA ALA A 357 -30.39 -9.19 -35.74
C ALA A 357 -28.96 -9.72 -35.92
N VAL A 358 -28.01 -9.09 -35.22
CA VAL A 358 -26.65 -9.59 -35.04
C VAL A 358 -26.68 -10.64 -33.95
N SER A 359 -26.15 -11.83 -34.24
CA SER A 359 -26.13 -12.97 -33.32
C SER A 359 -24.76 -13.09 -32.63
N LEU A 360 -24.80 -13.20 -31.30
CA LEU A 360 -23.64 -13.28 -30.41
C LEU A 360 -23.72 -14.58 -29.60
N PRO A 361 -23.29 -15.73 -30.17
CA PRO A 361 -23.37 -17.01 -29.49
C PRO A 361 -22.26 -17.19 -28.45
N SER A 362 -22.61 -17.71 -27.26
CA SER A 362 -21.68 -18.02 -26.16
C SER A 362 -20.60 -19.06 -26.49
N THR A 363 -20.76 -19.79 -27.58
CA THR A 363 -19.75 -20.74 -28.08
C THR A 363 -18.54 -20.06 -28.71
N THR A 364 -18.64 -18.77 -29.05
CA THR A 364 -17.53 -18.00 -29.63
C THR A 364 -16.67 -17.45 -28.50
N LYS A 365 -15.37 -17.79 -28.51
CA LYS A 365 -14.41 -17.39 -27.48
C LYS A 365 -13.67 -16.12 -27.84
N GLY A 366 -13.41 -15.29 -26.83
CA GLY A 366 -12.62 -14.06 -26.93
C GLY A 366 -13.34 -12.91 -27.65
N PRO A 367 -12.70 -11.73 -27.73
CA PRO A 367 -13.31 -10.52 -28.25
C PRO A 367 -13.74 -10.66 -29.71
N GLN A 368 -14.98 -10.25 -30.01
CA GLN A 368 -15.55 -10.22 -31.35
C GLN A 368 -15.94 -8.80 -31.74
N THR A 369 -15.92 -8.53 -33.04
CA THR A 369 -16.48 -7.29 -33.60
C THR A 369 -17.30 -7.61 -34.84
N GLN A 370 -18.59 -7.29 -34.80
CA GLN A 370 -19.52 -7.51 -35.92
C GLN A 370 -20.34 -6.25 -36.16
N HIS A 371 -20.30 -5.68 -37.37
CA HIS A 371 -21.04 -4.47 -37.73
C HIS A 371 -20.85 -3.28 -36.75
N GLY A 372 -19.64 -3.13 -36.21
CA GLY A 372 -19.31 -2.08 -35.22
C GLY A 372 -19.71 -2.40 -33.77
N ILE A 373 -20.43 -3.51 -33.54
CA ILE A 373 -20.74 -4.04 -32.20
C ILE A 373 -19.56 -4.86 -31.72
N ARG A 374 -18.92 -4.43 -30.62
CA ARG A 374 -17.89 -5.21 -29.95
C ARG A 374 -18.53 -6.04 -28.85
N SER A 375 -18.16 -7.30 -28.74
CA SER A 375 -18.73 -8.18 -27.73
C SER A 375 -17.77 -9.26 -27.29
N GLU A 376 -17.83 -9.64 -26.03
CA GLU A 376 -17.04 -10.73 -25.48
C GLU A 376 -17.83 -11.48 -24.40
N TRP A 377 -17.87 -12.81 -24.51
CA TRP A 377 -18.33 -13.66 -23.43
C TRP A 377 -17.18 -13.83 -22.43
N LEU A 378 -17.25 -13.11 -21.31
CA LEU A 378 -16.27 -13.16 -20.23
C LEU A 378 -16.32 -14.51 -19.49
N THR A 379 -17.52 -15.09 -19.41
CA THR A 379 -17.79 -16.44 -18.91
C THR A 379 -18.81 -17.13 -19.82
N GLY A 380 -19.19 -18.37 -19.51
CA GLY A 380 -20.29 -19.05 -20.23
C GLY A 380 -21.66 -18.40 -20.06
N LYS A 381 -21.80 -17.46 -19.11
CA LYS A 381 -23.06 -16.79 -18.72
C LYS A 381 -23.02 -15.28 -18.84
N THR A 382 -21.84 -14.67 -18.74
CA THR A 382 -21.66 -13.22 -18.74
C THR A 382 -21.14 -12.74 -20.08
N LEU A 383 -21.92 -11.86 -20.72
CA LEU A 383 -21.62 -11.20 -21.98
C LEU A 383 -21.43 -9.70 -21.74
N GLN A 384 -20.33 -9.19 -22.26
CA GLN A 384 -20.07 -7.77 -22.43
C GLN A 384 -20.36 -7.35 -23.86
N ILE A 385 -21.00 -6.19 -24.05
CA ILE A 385 -21.22 -5.53 -25.34
C ILE A 385 -20.81 -4.06 -25.22
N ASP A 386 -19.94 -3.60 -26.11
CA ASP A 386 -19.58 -2.19 -26.25
C ASP A 386 -19.98 -1.68 -27.64
N LEU A 387 -20.71 -0.57 -27.64
CA LEU A 387 -21.16 0.13 -28.85
C LEU A 387 -20.48 1.49 -28.90
N SER A 388 -20.01 1.89 -30.08
CA SER A 388 -19.51 3.25 -30.32
C SER A 388 -20.23 3.89 -31.51
N ALA A 389 -20.71 5.12 -31.31
CA ALA A 389 -21.34 5.90 -32.36
C ALA A 389 -20.40 6.15 -33.57
N LYS A 390 -19.08 6.08 -33.36
CA LYS A 390 -18.08 6.24 -34.43
C LYS A 390 -17.97 5.01 -35.32
N ASP A 391 -18.27 3.83 -34.78
CA ASP A 391 -18.09 2.55 -35.47
C ASP A 391 -19.40 1.99 -36.04
N ILE A 392 -20.54 2.61 -35.72
CA ILE A 392 -21.89 2.13 -36.06
C ILE A 392 -22.60 3.16 -36.95
N SER A 393 -23.01 2.74 -38.15
CA SER A 393 -23.64 3.61 -39.15
C SER A 393 -25.09 4.01 -38.84
N SER A 394 -25.81 3.21 -38.06
CA SER A 394 -27.23 3.42 -37.69
C SER A 394 -27.35 3.54 -36.16
N TRP A 395 -26.82 4.63 -35.61
CA TRP A 395 -26.77 4.87 -34.17
C TRP A 395 -28.12 5.33 -33.59
N ASP A 396 -28.70 6.38 -34.18
CA ASP A 396 -29.94 7.01 -33.71
C ASP A 396 -31.14 6.06 -33.90
N GLY A 397 -31.87 5.78 -32.82
CA GLY A 397 -33.08 4.96 -32.86
C GLY A 397 -33.22 3.95 -31.72
N GLN A 398 -34.23 3.09 -31.84
CA GLN A 398 -34.48 2.01 -30.89
C GLN A 398 -33.52 0.84 -31.13
N TRP A 399 -32.76 0.50 -30.09
CA TRP A 399 -31.96 -0.71 -29.99
C TRP A 399 -32.70 -1.76 -29.18
N ARG A 400 -32.56 -3.03 -29.58
CA ARG A 400 -33.21 -4.15 -28.90
C ARG A 400 -32.23 -5.28 -28.67
N LEU A 401 -32.34 -5.91 -27.51
CA LEU A 401 -31.51 -7.01 -27.03
C LEU A 401 -32.43 -8.16 -26.62
N THR A 402 -32.05 -9.40 -26.97
CA THR A 402 -32.81 -10.59 -26.56
C THR A 402 -31.90 -11.78 -26.31
N PHE A 403 -32.11 -12.48 -25.20
CA PHE A 403 -31.43 -13.72 -24.85
C PHE A 403 -32.24 -14.91 -25.35
N VAL A 404 -31.62 -15.84 -26.07
CA VAL A 404 -32.29 -17.01 -26.65
C VAL A 404 -31.58 -18.30 -26.23
N ASP A 405 -32.33 -19.21 -25.60
CA ASP A 405 -31.93 -20.62 -25.46
C ASP A 405 -32.47 -21.43 -26.64
N LYS A 406 -31.59 -21.77 -27.59
CA LYS A 406 -31.97 -22.57 -28.77
C LYS A 406 -32.47 -23.97 -28.45
N GLN A 407 -32.13 -24.52 -27.29
CA GLN A 407 -32.58 -25.85 -26.86
C GLN A 407 -33.91 -25.81 -26.09
N ALA A 408 -34.42 -24.62 -25.78
CA ALA A 408 -35.66 -24.41 -25.03
C ALA A 408 -35.71 -25.17 -23.68
N SER A 409 -34.60 -25.13 -22.95
CA SER A 409 -34.37 -25.86 -21.70
C SER A 409 -34.37 -24.97 -20.45
N SER A 410 -34.32 -23.65 -20.62
CA SER A 410 -34.16 -22.67 -19.55
C SER A 410 -35.46 -21.96 -19.15
N GLN A 411 -36.61 -22.61 -19.30
CA GLN A 411 -37.91 -21.96 -19.01
C GLN A 411 -37.98 -21.40 -17.58
N GLY A 412 -38.41 -20.14 -17.47
CA GLY A 412 -38.53 -19.43 -16.19
C GLY A 412 -37.23 -18.83 -15.65
N ARG A 413 -36.10 -19.02 -16.35
CA ARG A 413 -34.83 -18.39 -16.06
C ARG A 413 -34.71 -16.99 -16.70
N GLN A 414 -33.85 -16.16 -16.12
CA GLN A 414 -33.69 -14.76 -16.48
C GLN A 414 -32.24 -14.42 -16.83
N ALA A 415 -32.09 -13.28 -17.49
CA ALA A 415 -30.84 -12.56 -17.65
C ALA A 415 -30.91 -11.24 -16.88
N HIS A 416 -29.85 -10.93 -16.16
CA HIS A 416 -29.65 -9.69 -15.41
C HIS A 416 -28.73 -8.79 -16.22
N ILE A 417 -29.18 -7.57 -16.50
CA ILE A 417 -28.56 -6.67 -17.48
C ILE A 417 -28.27 -5.34 -16.81
N ASN A 418 -27.00 -4.97 -16.77
CA ASN A 418 -26.53 -3.63 -16.50
C ASN A 418 -26.31 -2.89 -17.83
N THR A 419 -27.05 -1.81 -18.05
CA THR A 419 -26.91 -0.97 -19.23
C THR A 419 -26.38 0.40 -18.82
N HIS A 420 -25.18 0.72 -19.30
CA HIS A 420 -24.52 2.01 -19.12
C HIS A 420 -24.85 2.89 -20.32
N LEU A 421 -25.89 3.69 -20.12
CA LEU A 421 -26.27 4.78 -21.01
C LEU A 421 -25.86 6.08 -20.33
N SER A 422 -24.56 6.37 -20.35
CA SER A 422 -24.05 7.61 -19.74
C SER A 422 -23.90 8.67 -20.81
N SER A 423 -24.57 9.80 -20.63
CA SER A 423 -24.18 11.01 -21.35
C SER A 423 -22.94 11.58 -20.69
N PRO A 424 -21.89 11.97 -21.46
CA PRO A 424 -20.73 12.62 -20.88
C PRO A 424 -21.06 14.05 -20.40
N LEU A 425 -22.27 14.56 -20.66
CA LEU A 425 -22.70 15.90 -20.29
C LEU A 425 -22.63 16.11 -18.78
N THR A 426 -21.97 17.20 -18.38
CA THR A 426 -21.83 17.61 -16.97
C THR A 426 -22.27 19.06 -16.81
N LEU A 427 -22.93 19.39 -15.70
CA LEU A 427 -23.17 20.78 -15.33
C LEU A 427 -22.00 21.28 -14.49
N SER A 428 -21.57 22.52 -14.73
CA SER A 428 -20.48 23.11 -13.96
C SER A 428 -20.75 24.59 -13.70
N TRP A 429 -20.49 25.01 -12.47
CA TRP A 429 -20.45 26.41 -12.08
C TRP A 429 -19.04 26.96 -12.31
N GLN A 430 -18.84 27.66 -13.43
CA GLN A 430 -17.53 28.03 -13.97
C GLN A 430 -16.75 29.00 -13.07
N ASN A 431 -17.41 29.98 -12.49
CA ASN A 431 -16.80 30.98 -11.62
C ASN A 431 -16.95 30.66 -10.11
N LEU A 432 -17.22 29.40 -9.75
CA LEU A 432 -17.44 29.01 -8.35
C LEU A 432 -16.23 29.32 -7.46
N ALA A 433 -15.01 29.09 -7.95
CA ALA A 433 -13.78 29.33 -7.19
C ALA A 433 -13.60 30.80 -6.78
N ASP A 434 -14.13 31.73 -7.58
CA ASP A 434 -14.06 33.17 -7.33
C ASP A 434 -15.34 33.74 -6.69
N THR A 435 -16.35 32.89 -6.45
CA THR A 435 -17.66 33.31 -5.93
C THR A 435 -17.75 33.02 -4.43
N PRO A 436 -17.72 34.04 -3.55
CA PRO A 436 -17.94 33.83 -2.14
C PRO A 436 -19.39 33.41 -1.89
N LEU A 437 -19.59 32.23 -1.33
CA LEU A 437 -20.91 31.80 -0.86
C LEU A 437 -21.12 32.36 0.55
N ARG A 438 -22.10 33.24 0.73
CA ARG A 438 -22.44 33.80 2.05
C ARG A 438 -23.87 33.49 2.43
N GLN A 439 -24.08 33.12 3.69
CA GLN A 439 -25.42 32.84 4.21
C GLN A 439 -26.35 34.05 4.06
N GLY A 440 -27.56 33.82 3.56
CA GLY A 440 -28.59 34.85 3.38
C GLY A 440 -28.38 35.79 2.18
N GLU A 441 -27.32 35.62 1.40
CA GLU A 441 -27.01 36.47 0.25
C GLU A 441 -27.55 35.90 -1.07
N THR A 442 -27.90 36.79 -2.00
CA THR A 442 -28.16 36.45 -3.40
C THR A 442 -26.92 36.70 -4.24
N ILE A 443 -26.43 35.66 -4.90
CA ILE A 443 -25.30 35.71 -5.81
C ILE A 443 -25.82 36.12 -7.18
N ASP A 444 -25.59 37.37 -7.57
CA ASP A 444 -25.90 37.89 -8.90
C ASP A 444 -24.71 37.68 -9.84
N GLY A 445 -24.73 36.61 -10.64
CA GLY A 445 -23.66 36.33 -11.60
C GLY A 445 -23.11 34.90 -11.61
N ALA A 446 -23.86 33.92 -11.11
CA ALA A 446 -23.47 32.51 -11.18
C ALA A 446 -23.41 32.04 -12.64
N GLN A 447 -22.22 31.68 -13.12
CA GLN A 447 -22.01 31.20 -14.50
C GLN A 447 -22.12 29.69 -14.52
N ILE A 448 -23.33 29.19 -14.72
CA ILE A 448 -23.60 27.75 -14.85
C ILE A 448 -23.63 27.38 -16.32
N ALA A 449 -22.82 26.41 -16.72
CA ALA A 449 -22.74 25.93 -18.08
C ALA A 449 -22.92 24.41 -18.14
N LEU A 450 -23.56 23.95 -19.21
CA LEU A 450 -23.57 22.54 -19.61
C LEU A 450 -22.34 22.27 -20.47
N LEU A 451 -21.51 21.32 -20.07
CA LEU A 451 -20.26 20.97 -20.73
C LEU A 451 -20.36 19.61 -21.42
N GLU A 452 -19.57 19.41 -22.48
CA GLU A 452 -19.50 18.13 -23.21
C GLU A 452 -18.98 16.99 -22.32
N ARG A 453 -18.16 17.33 -21.32
CA ARG A 453 -17.61 16.50 -20.24
C ARG A 453 -16.98 17.39 -19.18
N ALA A 454 -16.55 16.82 -18.06
CA ALA A 454 -15.75 17.55 -17.08
C ALA A 454 -14.51 18.18 -17.75
N GLY A 455 -14.34 19.50 -17.56
CA GLY A 455 -13.28 20.29 -18.23
C GLY A 455 -13.41 20.42 -19.76
N GLY A 456 -14.53 20.00 -20.35
CA GLY A 456 -14.82 20.10 -21.79
C GLY A 456 -15.37 21.46 -22.22
N ALA A 457 -15.67 21.59 -23.51
CA ALA A 457 -16.28 22.80 -24.07
C ALA A 457 -17.75 22.93 -23.68
N VAL A 458 -18.27 24.17 -23.68
CA VAL A 458 -19.69 24.45 -23.46
C VAL A 458 -20.53 23.89 -24.61
N VAL A 459 -21.62 23.21 -24.26
CA VAL A 459 -22.53 22.56 -25.21
C VAL A 459 -23.52 23.57 -25.76
N ASP A 460 -23.64 23.60 -27.09
CA ASP A 460 -24.72 24.32 -27.76
C ASP A 460 -26.03 23.55 -27.59
N SER A 461 -27.04 24.19 -26.98
CA SER A 461 -28.35 23.59 -26.72
C SER A 461 -29.04 23.09 -27.98
N SER A 462 -28.73 23.63 -29.17
CA SER A 462 -29.29 23.16 -30.45
C SER A 462 -28.83 21.75 -30.85
N ARG A 463 -27.77 21.23 -30.24
CA ARG A 463 -27.27 19.86 -30.47
C ARG A 463 -28.05 18.80 -29.70
N ILE A 464 -28.87 19.21 -28.74
CA ILE A 464 -29.65 18.30 -27.90
C ILE A 464 -31.01 18.07 -28.57
N LYS A 465 -31.23 16.85 -29.06
CA LYS A 465 -32.48 16.46 -29.72
C LYS A 465 -33.59 16.10 -28.72
N GLY A 466 -33.20 15.49 -27.60
CA GLY A 466 -34.09 15.15 -26.50
C GLY A 466 -34.29 16.30 -25.51
N SER A 467 -34.41 15.98 -24.23
CA SER A 467 -34.55 16.97 -23.15
C SER A 467 -33.46 16.80 -22.09
N VAL A 468 -33.21 17.88 -21.34
CA VAL A 468 -32.29 17.88 -20.21
C VAL A 468 -32.95 18.56 -19.03
N SER A 469 -32.93 17.92 -17.87
CA SER A 469 -33.23 18.55 -16.58
C SER A 469 -31.95 18.65 -15.76
N TYR A 470 -31.78 19.75 -15.05
CA TYR A 470 -30.58 20.01 -14.27
C TYR A 470 -30.91 20.69 -12.94
N SER A 471 -30.05 20.49 -11.95
CA SER A 471 -30.17 21.12 -10.64
C SER A 471 -28.82 21.47 -10.03
N VAL A 472 -28.85 22.43 -9.10
CA VAL A 472 -27.73 22.80 -8.24
C VAL A 472 -28.24 22.79 -6.82
N SER A 473 -27.61 22.01 -5.96
CA SER A 473 -27.95 21.89 -4.54
C SER A 473 -26.70 21.99 -3.69
N LEU A 474 -26.85 22.55 -2.50
CA LEU A 474 -25.82 22.61 -1.49
C LEU A 474 -26.16 21.61 -0.40
N PHE A 475 -25.21 20.75 -0.03
CA PHE A 475 -25.33 19.81 1.08
C PHE A 475 -24.50 20.32 2.24
N ASP A 476 -25.09 20.51 3.41
CA ASP A 476 -24.33 20.93 4.60
C ASP A 476 -23.51 19.76 5.20
N ALA A 477 -22.75 20.04 6.25
CA ALA A 477 -21.91 19.06 6.93
C ALA A 477 -22.70 17.88 7.54
N GLN A 478 -24.01 18.06 7.78
CA GLN A 478 -24.91 17.01 8.25
C GLN A 478 -25.55 16.21 7.11
N GLY A 479 -25.25 16.54 5.85
CA GLY A 479 -25.79 15.91 4.66
C GLY A 479 -27.21 16.36 4.30
N GLN A 480 -27.73 17.43 4.93
CA GLN A 480 -29.03 17.99 4.58
C GLN A 480 -28.92 18.83 3.30
N GLN A 481 -29.86 18.61 2.38
CA GLN A 481 -29.90 19.24 1.06
C GLN A 481 -30.63 20.59 1.08
N HIS A 482 -29.99 21.61 0.53
CA HIS A 482 -30.49 22.96 0.30
C HIS A 482 -30.50 23.24 -1.21
N LYS A 483 -31.69 23.24 -1.83
CA LYS A 483 -31.85 23.38 -3.29
C LYS A 483 -31.65 24.84 -3.72
N LEU A 484 -30.68 25.10 -4.59
CA LEU A 484 -30.37 26.44 -5.11
C LEU A 484 -31.01 26.70 -6.48
N LEU A 485 -31.04 25.68 -7.34
CA LEU A 485 -31.59 25.75 -8.70
C LEU A 485 -32.15 24.40 -9.12
N GLU A 486 -33.27 24.42 -9.82
CA GLU A 486 -33.80 23.28 -10.57
C GLU A 486 -34.52 23.79 -11.81
N SER A 487 -34.20 23.24 -12.98
CA SER A 487 -34.84 23.64 -14.23
C SER A 487 -34.62 22.60 -15.33
N SER A 488 -35.44 22.68 -16.38
CA SER A 488 -35.24 21.97 -17.64
C SER A 488 -35.08 22.93 -18.83
N ASP A 489 -35.04 24.24 -18.56
CA ASP A 489 -34.90 25.27 -19.57
C ASP A 489 -33.41 25.59 -19.80
N LEU A 490 -32.84 25.06 -20.87
CA LEU A 490 -31.44 25.29 -21.24
C LEU A 490 -31.16 26.74 -21.66
N SER A 491 -32.17 27.54 -22.02
CA SER A 491 -31.96 28.95 -22.37
C SER A 491 -31.48 29.79 -21.18
N ARG A 492 -31.82 29.36 -19.96
CA ARG A 492 -31.35 29.99 -18.71
C ARG A 492 -29.84 29.87 -18.50
N LEU A 493 -29.18 28.88 -19.11
CA LEU A 493 -27.72 28.70 -19.02
C LEU A 493 -26.94 29.62 -19.96
N GLN A 494 -27.62 30.38 -20.82
CA GLN A 494 -26.96 31.32 -21.76
C GLN A 494 -26.56 32.65 -21.11
N GLN A 495 -27.03 32.92 -19.89
CA GLN A 495 -26.76 34.14 -19.14
C GLN A 495 -26.41 33.81 -17.69
N PRO A 496 -25.65 34.67 -16.98
CA PRO A 496 -25.42 34.50 -15.56
C PRO A 496 -26.73 34.44 -14.77
N LEU A 497 -26.79 33.56 -13.78
CA LEU A 497 -27.97 33.31 -12.96
C LEU A 497 -27.86 34.01 -11.60
N SER A 498 -29.01 34.37 -11.03
CA SER A 498 -29.12 34.77 -9.62
C SER A 498 -29.48 33.57 -8.77
N LEU A 499 -28.64 33.23 -7.79
CA LEU A 499 -28.83 32.11 -6.87
C LEU A 499 -28.84 32.61 -5.43
N GLN A 500 -29.82 32.19 -4.63
CA GLN A 500 -29.93 32.62 -3.24
C GLN A 500 -29.38 31.54 -2.31
N ILE A 501 -28.47 31.91 -1.41
CA ILE A 501 -28.07 31.08 -0.27
C ILE A 501 -29.02 31.42 0.88
N GLY A 502 -29.81 30.45 1.33
CA GLY A 502 -30.81 30.65 2.39
C GLY A 502 -30.18 31.07 3.73
N PRO A 503 -30.92 31.80 4.59
CA PRO A 503 -30.49 32.11 5.95
C PRO A 503 -30.47 30.88 6.88
N ASP A 504 -31.13 29.79 6.48
CA ASP A 504 -31.20 28.50 7.16
C ASP A 504 -30.06 27.55 6.81
N VAL A 505 -29.22 27.89 5.83
CA VAL A 505 -28.04 27.13 5.46
C VAL A 505 -26.97 27.27 6.56
N PRO A 506 -26.48 26.19 7.18
CA PRO A 506 -25.41 26.25 8.18
C PRO A 506 -24.11 26.85 7.64
N LEU A 507 -23.35 27.50 8.51
CA LEU A 507 -22.02 28.03 8.19
C LEU A 507 -20.95 26.94 8.23
N GLY A 508 -19.89 27.11 7.43
CA GLY A 508 -18.74 26.20 7.42
C GLY A 508 -18.71 25.30 6.19
N ALA A 509 -18.20 24.07 6.37
CA ALA A 509 -18.02 23.11 5.29
C ALA A 509 -19.36 22.68 4.68
N ALA A 510 -19.42 22.67 3.35
CA ALA A 510 -20.56 22.19 2.59
C ALA A 510 -20.09 21.57 1.26
N THR A 511 -20.96 20.82 0.59
CA THR A 511 -20.69 20.25 -0.73
C THR A 511 -21.70 20.78 -1.73
N LEU A 512 -21.24 21.50 -2.75
CA LEU A 512 -22.08 21.90 -3.87
C LEU A 512 -22.17 20.74 -4.85
N THR A 513 -23.37 20.21 -5.05
CA THR A 513 -23.64 19.15 -6.03
C THR A 513 -24.51 19.68 -7.16
N THR A 514 -24.03 19.45 -8.37
CA THR A 514 -24.76 19.68 -9.61
C THR A 514 -25.24 18.35 -10.18
N SER A 515 -26.41 18.34 -10.81
CA SER A 515 -26.99 17.15 -11.42
C SER A 515 -27.52 17.47 -12.82
N VAL A 516 -27.30 16.54 -13.75
CA VAL A 516 -27.84 16.59 -15.12
C VAL A 516 -28.48 15.27 -15.46
N THR A 517 -29.76 15.28 -15.81
CA THR A 517 -30.47 14.13 -16.36
C THR A 517 -30.80 14.43 -17.81
N VAL A 518 -30.37 13.54 -18.70
CA VAL A 518 -30.65 13.61 -20.13
C VAL A 518 -31.75 12.60 -20.47
N THR A 519 -32.71 12.97 -21.29
CA THR A 519 -33.66 12.04 -21.91
C THR A 519 -33.48 12.13 -23.42
N THR A 520 -33.24 11.00 -24.09
CA THR A 520 -33.04 10.97 -25.54
C THR A 520 -34.31 11.36 -26.29
N ALA A 521 -34.19 11.72 -27.57
CA ALA A 521 -35.34 12.03 -28.41
C ALA A 521 -36.22 10.78 -28.62
N ALA A 522 -37.54 10.97 -28.52
CA ALA A 522 -38.51 9.94 -28.89
C ALA A 522 -38.38 9.58 -30.38
N VAL A 523 -38.65 8.32 -30.72
CA VAL A 523 -38.49 7.79 -32.09
C VAL A 523 -39.77 7.11 -32.57
N THR A 524 -40.05 7.24 -33.86
CA THR A 524 -41.24 6.63 -34.46
C THR A 524 -40.87 5.35 -35.20
N VAL A 525 -41.38 4.21 -34.75
CA VAL A 525 -41.18 2.90 -35.38
C VAL A 525 -42.54 2.35 -35.79
N GLY A 526 -42.71 2.03 -37.08
CA GLY A 526 -43.97 1.44 -37.59
C GLY A 526 -45.22 2.33 -37.39
N GLY A 527 -45.05 3.64 -37.22
CA GLY A 527 -46.15 4.58 -36.95
C GLY A 527 -46.52 4.71 -35.46
N GLN A 528 -45.86 3.98 -34.56
CA GLN A 528 -45.98 4.14 -33.11
C GLN A 528 -44.80 4.97 -32.57
N SER A 529 -45.08 5.92 -31.68
CA SER A 529 -44.06 6.70 -30.98
C SER A 529 -43.53 5.89 -29.80
N ILE A 530 -42.21 5.74 -29.73
CA ILE A 530 -41.48 5.14 -28.63
C ILE A 530 -40.80 6.27 -27.88
N GLU A 531 -41.10 6.38 -26.58
CA GLU A 531 -40.49 7.38 -25.71
C GLU A 531 -38.97 7.25 -25.70
N GLY A 532 -38.30 8.39 -25.54
CA GLY A 532 -36.86 8.42 -25.34
C GLY A 532 -36.44 7.73 -24.05
N THR A 533 -35.18 7.34 -23.96
CA THR A 533 -34.61 6.77 -22.75
C THR A 533 -34.10 7.89 -21.84
N THR A 534 -34.69 8.00 -20.66
CA THR A 534 -34.16 8.83 -19.57
C THR A 534 -32.94 8.15 -18.99
N LEU A 535 -31.81 8.83 -19.10
CA LEU A 535 -30.54 8.37 -18.57
C LEU A 535 -30.50 8.61 -17.06
N ALA A 536 -29.57 7.93 -16.41
CA ALA A 536 -29.24 8.28 -15.05
C ALA A 536 -28.66 9.70 -14.94
N PRO A 537 -28.89 10.39 -13.81
CA PRO A 537 -28.27 11.68 -13.59
C PRO A 537 -26.74 11.55 -13.53
N THR A 538 -26.05 12.46 -14.21
CA THR A 538 -24.63 12.71 -14.02
C THR A 538 -24.48 13.71 -12.88
N LEU A 539 -23.78 13.31 -11.82
CA LEU A 539 -23.54 14.14 -10.65
C LEU A 539 -22.12 14.72 -10.69
N SER A 540 -21.96 15.95 -10.21
CA SER A 540 -20.65 16.57 -9.99
C SER A 540 -20.68 17.36 -8.69
N SER A 541 -19.79 17.03 -7.77
CA SER A 541 -19.74 17.54 -6.40
C SER A 541 -18.41 18.22 -6.11
N VAL A 542 -18.47 19.43 -5.56
CA VAL A 542 -17.30 20.25 -5.22
C VAL A 542 -17.40 20.70 -3.76
N PRO A 543 -16.36 20.51 -2.92
CA PRO A 543 -16.36 21.04 -1.57
C PRO A 543 -16.29 22.57 -1.59
N VAL A 544 -17.16 23.20 -0.81
CA VAL A 544 -17.29 24.65 -0.69
C VAL A 544 -17.40 25.04 0.79
N THR A 545 -17.29 26.34 1.05
CA THR A 545 -17.46 26.89 2.40
C THR A 545 -18.55 27.95 2.36
N VAL A 546 -19.56 27.79 3.21
CA VAL A 546 -20.58 28.82 3.44
C VAL A 546 -20.03 29.80 4.46
N ASN A 547 -19.71 30.99 3.97
CA ASN A 547 -19.15 32.06 4.78
C ASN A 547 -20.26 32.80 5.53
N PRO A 548 -19.92 33.43 6.67
CA PRO A 548 -20.84 34.33 7.32
C PRO A 548 -21.10 35.60 6.47
N PRO A 549 -22.10 36.41 6.85
CA PRO A 549 -22.36 37.70 6.22
C PRO A 549 -21.11 38.61 6.16
N LEU A 550 -21.12 39.61 5.26
CA LEU A 550 -19.93 40.40 4.91
C LEU A 550 -19.27 41.13 6.10
N ASP A 551 -20.04 41.48 7.13
CA ASP A 551 -19.56 42.18 8.33
C ASP A 551 -18.94 41.26 9.40
N PHE A 552 -18.83 39.96 9.11
CA PHE A 552 -18.17 38.96 9.95
C PHE A 552 -16.78 38.59 9.40
N PRO A 553 -15.89 38.09 10.28
CA PRO A 553 -14.61 37.58 9.84
C PRO A 553 -14.80 36.22 9.14
N VAL A 554 -13.96 35.95 8.15
CA VAL A 554 -13.93 34.68 7.39
C VAL A 554 -12.77 33.82 7.89
N LEU A 555 -13.04 32.54 8.13
CA LEU A 555 -12.07 31.57 8.60
C LEU A 555 -11.48 30.77 7.44
N ALA A 556 -10.27 30.25 7.61
CA ALA A 556 -9.74 29.20 6.75
C ALA A 556 -10.60 27.93 6.83
N LYS A 557 -10.54 27.11 5.77
CA LYS A 557 -11.42 25.95 5.58
C LYS A 557 -11.18 24.82 6.57
N GLN A 558 -9.98 24.70 7.10
CA GLN A 558 -9.54 23.58 7.93
C GLN A 558 -8.36 23.99 8.81
N ALA A 559 -8.22 23.34 9.97
CA ALA A 559 -7.03 23.38 10.80
C ALA A 559 -6.26 22.06 10.69
N ASP A 560 -5.06 22.08 10.11
CA ASP A 560 -4.21 20.89 10.01
C ASP A 560 -3.08 20.96 11.05
N PHE A 561 -3.01 19.92 11.89
CA PHE A 561 -1.96 19.75 12.90
C PHE A 561 -0.80 18.87 12.39
N GLY A 562 -0.94 18.25 11.21
CA GLY A 562 0.07 17.40 10.59
C GLY A 562 0.30 16.07 11.30
N LEU A 563 1.53 15.54 11.18
CA LEU A 563 1.94 14.24 11.70
C LEU A 563 2.51 14.34 13.13
N LEU A 564 1.94 13.56 14.05
CA LEU A 564 2.43 13.36 15.42
C LEU A 564 3.11 11.99 15.52
N GLU A 565 4.44 11.96 15.39
CA GLU A 565 5.25 10.74 15.52
C GLU A 565 5.94 10.66 16.89
N GLU A 566 6.88 11.58 17.15
CA GLU A 566 7.62 11.63 18.43
C GLU A 566 6.98 12.55 19.49
N GLN A 567 6.05 13.42 19.09
CA GLN A 567 5.47 14.44 19.96
C GLN A 567 4.03 14.10 20.33
N VAL A 568 3.67 14.38 21.58
CA VAL A 568 2.28 14.27 22.10
C VAL A 568 1.53 15.61 22.05
N SER A 569 2.09 16.60 21.37
CA SER A 569 1.48 17.92 21.18
C SER A 569 1.86 18.50 19.83
N ALA A 570 0.92 19.18 19.18
CA ALA A 570 1.14 19.90 17.93
C ALA A 570 0.43 21.26 18.00
N SER A 571 0.98 22.26 17.31
CA SER A 571 0.38 23.60 17.21
C SER A 571 0.21 23.99 15.76
N THR A 572 -0.88 24.67 15.46
CA THR A 572 -1.19 25.20 14.12
C THR A 572 -1.86 26.57 14.26
N GLU A 573 -1.94 27.31 13.16
CA GLU A 573 -2.53 28.64 13.11
C GLU A 573 -3.69 28.67 12.11
N LEU A 574 -4.91 28.88 12.60
CA LEU A 574 -6.08 29.02 11.73
C LEU A 574 -6.14 30.46 11.22
N ALA A 575 -5.97 30.66 9.90
CA ALA A 575 -6.02 31.98 9.30
C ALA A 575 -7.44 32.58 9.37
N VAL A 576 -7.50 33.88 9.68
CA VAL A 576 -8.73 34.66 9.84
C VAL A 576 -8.60 35.94 9.02
N THR A 577 -9.60 36.26 8.20
CA THR A 577 -9.68 37.52 7.45
C THR A 577 -10.81 38.38 8.00
N GLY A 578 -10.50 39.62 8.39
CA GLY A 578 -11.45 40.54 9.02
C GLY A 578 -12.41 41.24 8.05
N PRO A 579 -13.37 42.02 8.59
CA PRO A 579 -13.38 42.54 9.96
C PRO A 579 -14.06 41.63 10.99
N GLY A 580 -13.59 41.64 12.24
CA GLY A 580 -14.32 41.05 13.36
C GLY A 580 -13.45 40.41 14.44
N CYS A 581 -14.09 39.59 15.27
CA CYS A 581 -13.53 38.98 16.47
C CYS A 581 -13.75 37.47 16.41
N VAL A 582 -12.70 36.68 16.67
CA VAL A 582 -12.71 35.21 16.57
C VAL A 582 -12.11 34.56 17.81
N TRP A 583 -12.77 33.53 18.35
CA TRP A 583 -12.29 32.74 19.49
C TRP A 583 -12.76 31.28 19.42
N LEU A 584 -12.09 30.40 20.17
CA LEU A 584 -12.47 29.00 20.34
C LEU A 584 -12.60 28.67 21.83
N GLU A 585 -13.79 28.32 22.28
CA GLU A 585 -14.00 27.90 23.66
C GLU A 585 -13.45 26.48 23.90
N PRO A 586 -12.93 26.16 25.11
CA PRO A 586 -12.31 24.85 25.36
C PRO A 586 -13.24 23.64 25.16
N ASP A 587 -14.55 23.82 25.35
CA ASP A 587 -15.56 22.77 25.24
C ASP A 587 -16.19 22.69 23.83
N ASP A 588 -15.77 23.57 22.91
CA ASP A 588 -16.30 23.70 21.55
C ASP A 588 -15.53 22.82 20.53
N VAL A 589 -15.09 21.65 20.97
CA VAL A 589 -14.34 20.68 20.16
C VAL A 589 -15.12 19.37 20.08
N VAL A 590 -15.47 18.96 18.86
CA VAL A 590 -16.16 17.69 18.60
C VAL A 590 -15.20 16.76 17.88
N LEU A 591 -14.89 15.62 18.49
CA LEU A 591 -14.08 14.57 17.86
C LEU A 591 -14.98 13.69 17.00
N THR A 592 -14.54 13.41 15.78
CA THR A 592 -15.18 12.45 14.88
C THR A 592 -14.31 11.23 14.61
N GLY A 593 -13.01 11.29 14.90
CA GLY A 593 -12.09 10.15 14.76
C GLY A 593 -10.95 10.26 15.75
N ALA A 594 -10.65 9.19 16.47
CA ALA A 594 -9.57 9.16 17.44
C ALA A 594 -9.07 7.73 17.71
N PRO A 595 -7.75 7.49 17.68
CA PRO A 595 -7.18 6.23 18.15
C PRO A 595 -7.48 6.02 19.64
N ALA A 596 -7.93 4.83 20.03
CA ALA A 596 -8.31 4.57 21.43
C ALA A 596 -7.14 4.78 22.40
N GLU A 597 -5.93 4.51 21.91
CA GLU A 597 -4.69 4.57 22.69
C GLU A 597 -4.13 5.98 22.82
N ALA A 598 -4.66 6.98 22.10
CA ALA A 598 -4.21 8.38 22.21
C ALA A 598 -4.54 9.00 23.59
N GLY A 599 -5.43 8.36 24.35
CA GLY A 599 -5.85 8.79 25.68
C GLY A 599 -6.69 10.06 25.65
N THR A 600 -6.41 11.01 26.54
CA THR A 600 -7.15 12.28 26.58
C THR A 600 -6.63 13.22 25.48
N ILE A 601 -7.52 13.60 24.57
CA ILE A 601 -7.26 14.55 23.48
C ILE A 601 -7.84 15.91 23.87
N LYS A 602 -7.06 16.98 23.72
CA LYS A 602 -7.50 18.37 23.96
C LYS A 602 -7.00 19.28 22.86
N ILE A 603 -7.90 20.11 22.33
CA ILE A 603 -7.55 21.24 21.46
C ILE A 603 -7.91 22.53 22.21
N SER A 604 -6.99 23.49 22.21
CA SER A 604 -7.17 24.76 22.90
C SER A 604 -6.61 25.93 22.09
N SER A 605 -7.12 27.14 22.37
CA SER A 605 -6.58 28.39 21.85
C SER A 605 -6.25 29.34 23.00
N THR A 606 -5.28 30.22 22.81
CA THR A 606 -5.08 31.36 23.71
C THR A 606 -6.24 32.34 23.65
N ALA A 607 -6.89 32.46 22.48
CA ALA A 607 -8.11 33.25 22.30
C ALA A 607 -9.34 32.38 22.62
N SER A 608 -9.65 32.26 23.90
CA SER A 608 -10.59 31.26 24.42
C SER A 608 -11.99 31.78 24.73
N ASN A 609 -12.24 33.08 24.57
CA ASN A 609 -13.51 33.73 24.83
C ASN A 609 -13.57 35.08 24.09
N GLN A 610 -14.74 35.71 24.12
CA GLN A 610 -14.99 36.99 23.47
C GLN A 610 -14.10 38.14 23.99
N ASP A 611 -13.77 38.18 25.28
CA ASP A 611 -12.94 39.25 25.87
C ASP A 611 -11.46 39.17 25.43
N ASN A 612 -10.98 37.96 25.10
CA ASN A 612 -9.63 37.70 24.63
C ASN A 612 -9.59 37.17 23.20
N CYS A 613 -10.52 37.62 22.34
CA CYS A 613 -10.59 37.14 20.98
C CYS A 613 -9.47 37.72 20.09
N VAL A 614 -9.23 37.07 18.96
CA VAL A 614 -8.40 37.62 17.89
C VAL A 614 -9.23 38.66 17.14
N SER A 615 -8.91 39.93 17.33
CA SER A 615 -9.56 41.05 16.63
C SER A 615 -8.82 41.39 15.33
N VAL A 616 -9.57 41.49 14.24
CA VAL A 616 -9.05 41.68 12.89
C VAL A 616 -9.76 42.86 12.24
N GLU A 617 -8.97 43.77 11.65
CA GLU A 617 -9.48 44.92 10.91
C GLU A 617 -10.02 44.53 9.53
N GLU A 618 -10.81 45.39 8.90
CA GLU A 618 -11.36 45.16 7.57
C GLU A 618 -10.26 44.92 6.53
N GLY A 619 -10.35 43.79 5.81
CA GLY A 619 -9.36 43.39 4.81
C GLY A 619 -8.01 42.94 5.37
N ALA A 620 -7.79 42.98 6.69
CA ALA A 620 -6.60 42.46 7.34
C ALA A 620 -6.71 40.95 7.59
N THR A 621 -5.57 40.29 7.74
CA THR A 621 -5.46 38.86 8.08
C THR A 621 -4.77 38.71 9.43
N ALA A 622 -5.24 37.77 10.24
CA ALA A 622 -4.65 37.36 11.52
C ALA A 622 -4.71 35.83 11.66
N ALA A 623 -4.16 35.31 12.75
CA ALA A 623 -4.14 33.88 13.05
C ALA A 623 -4.77 33.59 14.42
N LEU A 624 -5.66 32.60 14.47
CA LEU A 624 -6.13 31.99 15.69
C LEU A 624 -5.18 30.83 16.04
N PRO A 625 -4.34 30.95 17.09
CA PRO A 625 -3.42 29.89 17.46
C PRO A 625 -4.17 28.71 18.08
N LEU A 626 -3.89 27.51 17.60
CA LEU A 626 -4.49 26.27 18.06
C LEU A 626 -3.40 25.32 18.57
N THR A 627 -3.65 24.64 19.68
CA THR A 627 -2.74 23.63 20.24
C THR A 627 -3.51 22.35 20.54
N LEU A 628 -3.11 21.28 19.87
CA LEU A 628 -3.55 19.90 20.09
C LEU A 628 -2.60 19.22 21.08
N SER A 629 -3.15 18.48 22.04
CA SER A 629 -2.39 17.66 22.98
C SER A 629 -3.09 16.31 23.17
N VAL A 630 -2.28 15.25 23.25
CA VAL A 630 -2.68 13.87 23.51
C VAL A 630 -1.93 13.31 24.70
N SER A 631 -2.41 12.20 25.28
CA SER A 631 -1.79 11.62 26.48
C SER A 631 -0.69 10.61 26.15
N ASP A 632 -0.84 9.87 25.05
CA ASP A 632 0.01 8.76 24.66
C ASP A 632 0.17 8.68 23.13
N HIS A 633 1.16 7.91 22.67
CA HIS A 633 1.36 7.62 21.25
C HIS A 633 0.40 6.53 20.76
N ALA A 634 -0.14 6.72 19.57
CA ALA A 634 -1.07 5.79 18.94
C ALA A 634 -0.86 5.76 17.42
N ASN A 635 -1.51 4.83 16.76
CA ASN A 635 -1.63 4.81 15.30
C ASN A 635 -3.07 5.12 14.92
N GLY A 636 -3.27 6.06 13.99
CA GLY A 636 -4.58 6.41 13.46
C GLY A 636 -4.75 7.91 13.23
N ALA A 637 -5.92 8.30 12.71
CA ALA A 637 -6.26 9.69 12.46
C ALA A 637 -6.95 10.32 13.67
N LEU A 638 -6.58 11.56 13.98
CA LEU A 638 -7.36 12.47 14.82
C LEU A 638 -8.13 13.43 13.93
N THR A 639 -9.45 13.34 13.94
CA THR A 639 -10.33 14.17 13.12
C THR A 639 -11.48 14.70 13.94
N GLY A 640 -12.01 15.85 13.53
CA GLY A 640 -13.18 16.44 14.17
C GLY A 640 -13.50 17.82 13.65
N ALA A 641 -14.34 18.53 14.39
CA ALA A 641 -14.73 19.90 14.10
C ALA A 641 -14.52 20.81 15.33
N LEU A 642 -14.01 22.01 15.05
CA LEU A 642 -13.90 23.12 16.00
C LEU A 642 -15.10 24.04 15.80
N LYS A 643 -15.90 24.29 16.83
CA LYS A 643 -16.98 25.28 16.80
C LYS A 643 -16.39 26.65 17.10
N VAL A 644 -15.81 27.26 16.08
CA VAL A 644 -15.15 28.56 16.20
C VAL A 644 -16.20 29.65 16.23
N SER A 645 -16.18 30.47 17.27
CA SER A 645 -17.09 31.59 17.42
C SER A 645 -16.56 32.81 16.67
N VAL A 646 -17.42 33.43 15.88
CA VAL A 646 -17.14 34.64 15.11
C VAL A 646 -18.17 35.72 15.42
N ALA A 647 -17.72 36.96 15.56
CA ALA A 647 -18.61 38.10 15.76
C ALA A 647 -18.16 39.33 14.94
N PRO A 648 -19.10 40.16 14.46
CA PRO A 648 -18.77 41.45 13.87
C PRO A 648 -18.12 42.36 14.91
N LYS A 649 -17.21 43.22 14.46
CA LYS A 649 -16.40 44.08 15.34
C LYS A 649 -17.24 44.95 16.28
N ASP A 650 -18.32 45.54 15.77
CA ASP A 650 -19.16 46.50 16.49
C ASP A 650 -20.45 45.87 17.06
N HIS A 651 -20.71 44.58 16.78
CA HIS A 651 -21.95 43.90 17.15
C HIS A 651 -21.69 42.51 17.77
N PRO A 652 -21.01 42.45 18.93
CA PRO A 652 -20.66 41.20 19.61
C PRO A 652 -21.86 40.29 19.92
N GLU A 653 -23.06 40.86 20.06
CA GLU A 653 -24.33 40.14 20.31
C GLU A 653 -24.81 39.29 19.13
N ARG A 654 -24.26 39.52 17.93
CA ARG A 654 -24.58 38.77 16.71
C ARG A 654 -23.62 37.60 16.48
N ALA A 655 -22.91 37.15 17.51
CA ALA A 655 -21.97 36.04 17.42
C ALA A 655 -22.62 34.78 16.82
N GLN A 656 -21.87 34.10 15.96
CA GLN A 656 -22.26 32.83 15.34
C GLN A 656 -21.13 31.82 15.50
N GLN A 657 -21.48 30.54 15.51
CA GLN A 657 -20.50 29.45 15.50
C GLN A 657 -20.35 28.92 14.07
N ILE A 658 -19.09 28.70 13.68
CA ILE A 658 -18.71 28.08 12.42
C ILE A 658 -18.00 26.78 12.74
N GLU A 659 -18.44 25.67 12.13
CA GLU A 659 -17.74 24.40 12.23
C GLU A 659 -16.55 24.38 11.27
N VAL A 660 -15.34 24.35 11.83
CA VAL A 660 -14.08 24.24 11.08
C VAL A 660 -13.50 22.84 11.31
N PRO A 661 -13.40 21.99 10.27
CA PRO A 661 -12.80 20.67 10.40
C PRO A 661 -11.32 20.77 10.80
N PHE A 662 -10.84 19.78 11.54
CA PHE A 662 -9.42 19.64 11.83
C PHE A 662 -8.93 18.21 11.58
N THR A 663 -7.63 18.09 11.30
CA THR A 663 -6.95 16.82 11.05
C THR A 663 -5.61 16.75 11.76
N ALA A 664 -5.24 15.55 12.19
CA ALA A 664 -3.88 15.17 12.54
C ALA A 664 -3.71 13.65 12.29
N ASP A 665 -2.51 13.21 11.96
CA ASP A 665 -2.19 11.77 11.87
C ASP A 665 -1.25 11.40 13.01
N MET A 666 -1.48 10.27 13.67
CA MET A 666 -0.63 9.77 14.74
C MET A 666 0.11 8.52 14.28
N ARG A 667 1.42 8.47 14.53
CA ARG A 667 2.26 7.30 14.33
C ARG A 667 3.05 6.99 15.58
N ARG A 668 3.08 5.71 15.94
CA ARG A 668 3.99 5.25 17.00
C ARG A 668 5.43 5.41 16.51
N PRO A 669 6.32 5.98 17.33
CA PRO A 669 7.72 6.03 16.98
C PRO A 669 8.29 4.61 16.89
N LEU A 670 9.21 4.40 15.96
CA LEU A 670 9.92 3.13 15.83
C LEU A 670 10.63 2.78 17.15
N ASP A 671 10.54 1.54 17.63
CA ASP A 671 11.31 1.10 18.81
C ASP A 671 12.81 1.01 18.45
N VAL A 672 13.48 2.15 18.59
CA VAL A 672 14.89 2.38 18.30
C VAL A 672 15.77 1.37 19.07
N GLY A 673 15.35 0.91 20.24
CA GLY A 673 16.10 -0.07 21.05
C GLY A 673 16.26 -1.43 20.35
N THR A 674 15.18 -1.92 19.75
CA THR A 674 15.15 -3.20 19.04
C THR A 674 15.86 -3.12 17.68
N ALA A 675 15.69 -2.01 16.96
CA ALA A 675 16.36 -1.81 15.66
C ALA A 675 17.89 -1.75 15.78
N TRP A 676 18.42 -1.03 16.77
CA TRP A 676 19.88 -0.93 16.97
C TRP A 676 20.50 -2.24 17.45
N THR A 677 19.82 -2.99 18.31
CA THR A 677 20.33 -4.29 18.77
C THR A 677 20.38 -5.30 17.62
N ALA A 678 19.35 -5.35 16.77
CA ALA A 678 19.36 -6.18 15.56
C ALA A 678 20.48 -5.79 14.59
N PHE A 679 20.66 -4.48 14.32
CA PHE A 679 21.74 -3.99 13.46
C PHE A 679 23.12 -4.39 13.98
N VAL A 680 23.38 -4.20 15.28
CA VAL A 680 24.67 -4.58 15.90
C VAL A 680 24.92 -6.08 15.79
N LEU A 681 23.90 -6.92 16.04
CA LEU A 681 24.03 -8.37 15.91
C LEU A 681 24.35 -8.80 14.47
N VAL A 682 23.66 -8.24 13.49
CA VAL A 682 23.90 -8.52 12.07
C VAL A 682 25.31 -8.06 11.64
N LEU A 683 25.74 -6.88 12.10
CA LEU A 683 27.08 -6.37 11.84
C LEU A 683 28.18 -7.28 12.43
N LEU A 684 28.01 -7.71 13.68
CA LEU A 684 28.92 -8.64 14.34
C LEU A 684 28.96 -9.99 13.63
N ALA A 685 27.81 -10.50 13.19
CA ALA A 685 27.74 -11.74 12.41
C ALA A 685 28.45 -11.60 11.05
N GLY A 686 28.24 -10.47 10.36
CA GLY A 686 28.87 -10.16 9.07
C GLY A 686 30.40 -10.12 9.11
N ILE A 687 30.98 -9.67 10.23
CA ILE A 687 32.44 -9.65 10.44
C ILE A 687 32.94 -10.99 11.02
N GLY A 688 32.19 -11.59 11.94
CA GLY A 688 32.59 -12.79 12.66
C GLY A 688 32.65 -14.04 11.77
N LEU A 689 31.68 -14.21 10.87
CA LEU A 689 31.60 -15.39 10.00
C LEU A 689 32.80 -15.55 9.05
N PRO A 690 33.25 -14.51 8.31
CA PRO A 690 34.45 -14.61 7.48
C PRO A 690 35.72 -14.95 8.26
N LEU A 691 35.91 -14.36 9.46
CA LEU A 691 37.07 -14.63 10.31
C LEU A 691 37.06 -16.07 10.84
N ALA A 692 35.90 -16.54 11.30
CA ALA A 692 35.72 -17.92 11.74
C ALA A 692 35.99 -18.92 10.60
N ALA A 693 35.48 -18.64 9.40
CA ALA A 693 35.75 -19.45 8.21
C ALA A 693 37.25 -19.49 7.88
N LEU A 694 37.95 -18.34 7.93
CA LEU A 694 39.38 -18.28 7.67
C LEU A 694 40.20 -19.08 8.70
N TYR A 695 39.86 -18.99 9.99
CA TYR A 695 40.49 -19.81 11.03
C TYR A 695 40.21 -21.30 10.86
N LEU A 696 39.00 -21.67 10.45
CA LEU A 696 38.63 -23.05 10.15
C LEU A 696 39.46 -23.59 8.97
N PHE A 697 39.60 -22.83 7.87
CA PHE A 697 40.43 -23.21 6.74
C PHE A 697 41.91 -23.38 7.14
N ARG A 698 42.46 -22.47 7.96
CA ARG A 698 43.84 -22.61 8.49
C ARG A 698 44.01 -23.87 9.33
N PHE A 699 43.06 -24.13 10.21
CA PHE A 699 43.05 -25.35 11.00
C PHE A 699 43.07 -26.57 10.09
N LEU A 700 42.22 -26.62 9.06
CA LEU A 700 42.18 -27.73 8.11
C LEU A 700 43.46 -27.86 7.26
N ALA A 701 44.06 -26.76 6.81
CA ALA A 701 45.22 -26.76 5.93
C ALA A 701 46.57 -26.99 6.63
N GLY A 702 46.71 -26.63 7.91
CA GLY A 702 47.97 -26.77 8.66
C GLY A 702 48.26 -28.20 9.08
N ARG A 703 48.63 -29.07 8.13
CA ARG A 703 49.03 -30.46 8.33
C ARG A 703 50.24 -30.81 7.44
N ILE A 704 51.16 -31.64 7.94
CA ILE A 704 52.29 -32.21 7.19
C ILE A 704 51.74 -33.19 6.16
N ARG A 705 52.18 -33.10 4.90
CA ARG A 705 51.62 -33.91 3.81
C ARG A 705 51.97 -35.40 3.92
N PRO A 706 51.05 -36.31 3.54
CA PRO A 706 51.33 -37.74 3.49
C PRO A 706 52.38 -38.06 2.42
N GLY A 707 53.07 -39.18 2.59
CA GLY A 707 54.14 -39.63 1.69
C GLY A 707 55.27 -40.34 2.44
N LEU A 708 56.17 -40.95 1.69
CA LEU A 708 57.41 -41.53 2.22
C LEU A 708 58.27 -40.43 2.84
N LEU A 709 58.92 -40.77 3.95
CA LEU A 709 59.87 -39.92 4.65
C LEU A 709 61.03 -40.81 5.06
N THR A 710 62.19 -40.57 4.46
CA THR A 710 63.45 -41.16 4.89
C THR A 710 64.16 -40.17 5.78
N SER A 711 64.56 -40.61 6.96
CA SER A 711 65.30 -39.78 7.90
C SER A 711 66.58 -40.45 8.37
N GLY A 712 67.64 -39.67 8.50
CA GLY A 712 68.90 -40.11 9.09
C GLY A 712 69.38 -39.09 10.11
N VAL A 713 70.00 -39.56 11.19
CA VAL A 713 70.63 -38.70 12.20
C VAL A 713 72.09 -39.07 12.28
N LYS A 714 72.96 -38.08 12.09
CA LYS A 714 74.41 -38.26 12.22
C LYS A 714 75.01 -37.12 12.99
N VAL A 715 75.89 -37.45 13.92
CA VAL A 715 76.68 -36.43 14.61
C VAL A 715 77.77 -35.95 13.67
N VAL A 716 77.78 -34.65 13.39
CA VAL A 716 78.71 -33.98 12.49
C VAL A 716 79.47 -32.90 13.26
N GLU A 717 80.77 -32.79 13.02
CA GLU A 717 81.57 -31.67 13.49
C GLU A 717 81.26 -30.43 12.67
N VAL A 718 80.98 -29.32 13.33
CA VAL A 718 80.62 -28.08 12.64
C VAL A 718 81.88 -27.52 11.98
N PRO A 719 81.92 -27.39 10.65
CA PRO A 719 83.12 -26.98 9.97
C PRO A 719 83.45 -25.51 10.27
N GLY A 720 84.74 -25.20 10.34
CA GLY A 720 85.21 -23.82 10.49
C GLY A 720 84.86 -22.95 9.27
N PRO A 721 84.95 -21.62 9.38
CA PRO A 721 84.60 -20.70 8.29
C PRO A 721 85.36 -21.03 6.99
N GLY A 722 84.63 -21.33 5.90
CA GLY A 722 85.21 -21.65 4.59
C GLY A 722 85.68 -23.11 4.40
N GLN A 723 85.45 -24.00 5.37
CA GLN A 723 85.65 -25.45 5.22
C GLN A 723 84.31 -26.15 5.02
N GLY A 724 84.27 -27.21 4.19
CA GLY A 724 83.08 -28.05 4.01
C GLY A 724 83.15 -29.29 4.87
N ALA A 725 82.01 -29.70 5.47
CA ALA A 725 81.92 -30.97 6.17
C ALA A 725 81.68 -32.11 5.16
N SER A 726 82.43 -33.22 5.25
CA SER A 726 82.13 -34.42 4.47
C SER A 726 81.03 -35.23 5.18
N ILE A 727 79.78 -35.03 4.75
CA ILE A 727 78.61 -35.68 5.35
C ILE A 727 78.11 -36.76 4.39
N SER A 728 78.11 -38.01 4.84
CA SER A 728 77.52 -39.13 4.11
C SER A 728 76.76 -40.04 5.06
N PHE A 729 75.63 -40.58 4.61
CA PHE A 729 74.83 -41.55 5.34
C PHE A 729 74.97 -42.92 4.68
N ALA A 730 75.29 -43.95 5.45
CA ALA A 730 75.19 -45.33 4.98
C ALA A 730 73.72 -45.79 5.02
N LEU A 731 73.33 -46.73 4.16
CA LEU A 731 71.95 -47.25 4.13
C LEU A 731 71.41 -47.71 5.50
N PRO A 732 72.19 -48.37 6.38
CA PRO A 732 71.70 -48.73 7.72
C PRO A 732 71.47 -47.53 8.67
N GLU A 733 72.01 -46.35 8.36
CA GLU A 733 71.84 -45.11 9.15
C GLU A 733 70.55 -44.35 8.78
N LEU A 734 69.79 -44.86 7.80
CA LEU A 734 68.57 -44.24 7.27
C LEU A 734 67.36 -45.08 7.64
N GLU A 735 66.35 -44.41 8.20
CA GLU A 735 65.06 -45.02 8.53
C GLU A 735 63.98 -44.44 7.61
N THR A 736 63.35 -45.29 6.80
CA THR A 736 62.23 -44.89 5.94
C THR A 736 60.90 -45.24 6.60
N ARG A 737 60.03 -44.24 6.73
CA ARG A 737 58.67 -44.37 7.27
C ARG A 737 57.66 -43.79 6.29
N SER A 738 56.46 -44.37 6.24
CA SER A 738 55.35 -43.82 5.45
C SER A 738 54.44 -42.98 6.35
N VAL A 739 54.30 -41.69 6.04
CA VAL A 739 53.28 -40.84 6.65
C VAL A 739 51.97 -41.08 5.88
N ARG A 740 51.09 -41.92 6.41
CA ARG A 740 49.90 -42.39 5.68
C ARG A 740 48.79 -41.34 5.54
N GLN A 741 48.70 -40.40 6.47
CA GLN A 741 47.68 -39.37 6.51
C GLN A 741 48.29 -38.03 6.90
N PRO A 742 47.66 -36.90 6.56
CA PRO A 742 48.14 -35.59 6.99
C PRO A 742 48.15 -35.48 8.52
N VAL A 743 49.32 -35.27 9.12
CA VAL A 743 49.50 -35.18 10.58
C VAL A 743 49.94 -33.79 11.01
N ARG A 744 49.59 -33.38 12.24
CA ARG A 744 50.09 -32.12 12.82
C ARG A 744 51.29 -32.31 13.74
N GLU A 745 51.62 -33.56 14.02
CA GLU A 745 52.76 -33.94 14.83
C GLU A 745 53.38 -35.21 14.25
N LEU A 746 54.70 -35.23 14.21
CA LEU A 746 55.46 -36.32 13.63
C LEU A 746 56.72 -36.58 14.45
N GLN A 747 56.95 -37.84 14.82
CA GLN A 747 58.17 -38.28 15.47
C GLN A 747 59.07 -39.01 14.48
N VAL A 748 60.31 -38.53 14.33
CA VAL A 748 61.25 -38.96 13.31
C VAL A 748 62.64 -39.11 13.94
N ALA A 749 63.22 -40.32 13.89
CA ALA A 749 64.56 -40.59 14.41
C ALA A 749 64.84 -40.03 15.84
N GLY A 750 63.84 -40.10 16.73
CA GLY A 750 63.92 -39.59 18.11
C GLY A 750 63.55 -38.11 18.30
N TYR A 751 63.28 -37.38 17.22
CA TYR A 751 62.91 -35.96 17.21
C TYR A 751 61.41 -35.75 17.02
N ARG A 752 60.81 -34.77 17.71
CA ARG A 752 59.37 -34.46 17.61
C ARG A 752 59.16 -33.14 16.87
N LEU A 753 58.48 -33.21 15.73
CA LEU A 753 58.10 -32.09 14.88
C LEU A 753 56.60 -31.78 15.05
N ARG A 754 56.22 -30.52 15.28
CA ARG A 754 54.81 -30.11 15.46
C ARG A 754 54.45 -28.89 14.63
N VAL A 755 53.30 -28.92 13.96
CA VAL A 755 52.74 -27.80 13.20
C VAL A 755 52.24 -26.71 14.15
N HIS A 756 52.57 -25.47 13.85
CA HIS A 756 52.18 -24.27 14.59
C HIS A 756 51.42 -23.32 13.65
N LEU A 757 50.16 -23.00 14.01
CA LEU A 757 49.27 -22.20 13.17
C LEU A 757 49.43 -20.68 13.37
N GLY A 758 49.93 -20.19 14.52
CA GLY A 758 50.04 -18.74 14.76
C GLY A 758 48.70 -18.03 15.00
N TRP A 759 48.74 -16.84 15.62
CA TRP A 759 47.55 -16.05 16.01
C TRP A 759 47.16 -14.98 14.97
N SER A 760 48.02 -14.68 14.01
CA SER A 760 47.68 -13.74 12.94
C SER A 760 46.97 -14.48 11.80
N PRO A 761 45.83 -13.97 11.30
CA PRO A 761 45.09 -14.59 10.20
C PRO A 761 45.93 -14.68 8.91
N THR A 762 46.95 -13.83 8.74
CA THR A 762 47.81 -13.76 7.55
C THR A 762 49.11 -14.57 7.64
N SER A 763 49.46 -15.13 8.80
CA SER A 763 50.73 -15.89 8.98
C SER A 763 50.68 -17.26 8.29
N LEU A 764 51.77 -17.81 7.75
CA LEU A 764 51.73 -19.17 7.19
C LEU A 764 51.95 -20.24 8.30
N PRO A 765 51.27 -21.40 8.26
CA PRO A 765 51.58 -22.52 9.15
C PRO A 765 53.01 -23.02 8.97
N GLU A 766 53.71 -23.26 10.07
CA GLU A 766 55.10 -23.74 10.08
C GLU A 766 55.24 -24.98 10.97
N VAL A 767 56.22 -25.83 10.70
CA VAL A 767 56.58 -26.98 11.55
C VAL A 767 57.75 -26.57 12.44
N ARG A 768 57.68 -26.86 13.73
CA ARG A 768 58.76 -26.62 14.68
C ARG A 768 59.28 -27.91 15.27
N LEU A 769 60.59 -27.98 15.48
CA LEU A 769 61.17 -29.00 16.35
C LEU A 769 60.85 -28.65 17.81
N VAL A 770 60.09 -29.51 18.49
CA VAL A 770 59.66 -29.29 19.88
C VAL A 770 60.46 -30.14 20.88
N GLU A 771 61.02 -31.27 20.44
CA GLU A 771 61.88 -32.13 21.27
C GLU A 771 63.07 -32.68 20.45
N PRO A 772 64.29 -32.71 21.01
CA PRO A 772 64.66 -32.22 22.35
C PRO A 772 64.66 -30.68 22.43
N LYS A 773 64.47 -30.12 23.65
CA LYS A 773 64.45 -28.67 23.91
C LYS A 773 65.87 -28.08 23.99
N VAL A 774 66.63 -28.23 22.93
CA VAL A 774 67.99 -27.70 22.79
C VAL A 774 68.05 -26.78 21.56
N PRO A 775 69.05 -25.88 21.48
CA PRO A 775 69.23 -25.04 20.30
C PRO A 775 69.23 -25.88 19.02
N SER A 776 68.38 -25.49 18.09
CA SER A 776 68.23 -26.17 16.80
C SER A 776 67.95 -25.18 15.69
N VAL A 777 68.43 -25.51 14.49
CA VAL A 777 68.27 -24.69 13.29
C VAL A 777 68.08 -25.57 12.07
N SER A 778 67.24 -25.15 11.13
CA SER A 778 67.07 -25.83 9.84
C SER A 778 67.82 -25.12 8.71
N GLY A 779 68.00 -25.82 7.59
CA GLY A 779 68.58 -25.26 6.36
C GLY A 779 67.69 -24.25 5.60
N VAL A 780 66.59 -23.76 6.19
CA VAL A 780 65.66 -22.81 5.55
C VAL A 780 66.11 -21.37 5.82
N LEU A 781 65.76 -20.41 4.95
CA LEU A 781 66.20 -18.99 5.02
C LEU A 781 65.98 -18.34 6.41
N VAL A 782 64.89 -18.69 7.10
CA VAL A 782 64.64 -18.33 8.51
C VAL A 782 64.51 -19.63 9.32
N GLY A 783 65.64 -20.31 9.48
CA GLY A 783 65.71 -21.68 9.97
C GLY A 783 65.52 -21.86 11.48
N ALA A 784 65.53 -20.78 12.28
CA ALA A 784 65.29 -20.82 13.72
C ALA A 784 64.55 -19.58 14.24
N ARG A 785 63.78 -19.74 15.32
CA ARG A 785 63.29 -18.61 16.15
C ARG A 785 63.15 -19.08 17.58
N ASN A 786 63.60 -18.26 18.53
CA ASN A 786 63.65 -18.60 19.97
C ASN A 786 64.40 -19.91 20.24
N GLY A 787 65.48 -20.19 19.48
CA GLY A 787 66.30 -21.40 19.64
C GLY A 787 65.69 -22.69 19.09
N CYS A 788 64.52 -22.66 18.45
CA CYS A 788 63.89 -23.84 17.84
C CYS A 788 63.92 -23.78 16.31
N ALA A 789 64.27 -24.92 15.69
CA ALA A 789 64.27 -25.06 14.23
C ALA A 789 62.86 -24.91 13.64
N ARG A 790 62.77 -24.23 12.49
CA ARG A 790 61.54 -24.00 11.72
C ARG A 790 61.61 -24.66 10.35
N LEU A 791 60.54 -25.32 9.96
CA LEU A 791 60.40 -25.98 8.67
C LEU A 791 59.07 -25.56 8.02
N PRO A 792 58.97 -25.53 6.69
CA PRO A 792 57.67 -25.49 6.02
C PRO A 792 56.86 -26.76 6.32
N LEU A 793 55.56 -26.75 6.00
CA LEU A 793 54.72 -27.96 6.11
C LEU A 793 55.24 -29.13 5.25
N GLU A 794 55.96 -28.82 4.16
CA GLU A 794 56.70 -29.78 3.37
C GLU A 794 58.08 -30.00 4.00
N ILE A 795 58.16 -30.90 4.96
CA ILE A 795 59.40 -31.13 5.73
C ILE A 795 60.50 -31.86 4.92
N ARG A 796 60.16 -32.43 3.75
CA ARG A 796 61.07 -33.22 2.90
C ARG A 796 62.00 -32.30 2.11
N GLY A 797 63.24 -32.75 1.88
CA GLY A 797 64.28 -31.96 1.21
C GLY A 797 65.04 -31.02 2.15
N HIS A 798 64.82 -31.13 3.46
CA HIS A 798 65.42 -30.24 4.45
C HIS A 798 66.26 -31.00 5.48
N TRP A 799 67.21 -30.29 6.07
CA TRP A 799 67.99 -30.78 7.20
C TRP A 799 67.79 -29.88 8.41
N VAL A 800 67.98 -30.44 9.59
CA VAL A 800 67.92 -29.77 10.89
C VAL A 800 69.18 -30.12 11.67
N ALA A 801 69.91 -29.12 12.11
CA ALA A 801 71.02 -29.28 13.04
C ALA A 801 70.53 -29.04 14.46
N VAL A 802 70.81 -30.00 15.35
CA VAL A 802 70.42 -29.96 16.76
C VAL A 802 71.69 -30.01 17.61
N ALA A 803 71.81 -29.11 18.58
CA ALA A 803 72.98 -29.07 19.47
C ALA A 803 73.12 -30.37 20.28
N ASP A 804 74.29 -31.03 20.22
CA ASP A 804 74.59 -32.17 21.10
C ASP A 804 74.95 -31.71 22.52
N GLN A 805 75.63 -30.57 22.62
CA GLN A 805 75.89 -29.86 23.87
C GLN A 805 75.37 -28.43 23.75
N PRO A 806 74.57 -27.93 24.72
CA PRO A 806 74.01 -26.59 24.65
C PRO A 806 75.07 -25.47 24.69
N ASP A 807 76.25 -25.75 25.26
CA ASP A 807 77.30 -24.76 25.52
C ASP A 807 78.48 -24.80 24.53
N SER A 808 78.49 -25.74 23.57
CA SER A 808 79.54 -25.84 22.55
C SER A 808 78.97 -26.17 21.16
N PRO A 809 79.12 -25.28 20.16
CA PRO A 809 78.63 -25.52 18.81
C PRO A 809 79.59 -26.42 17.98
N SER A 810 80.56 -27.09 18.62
CA SER A 810 81.56 -27.90 17.91
C SER A 810 80.98 -29.18 17.30
N ARG A 811 79.89 -29.72 17.86
CA ARG A 811 79.22 -30.94 17.40
C ARG A 811 77.72 -30.78 17.39
N VAL A 812 77.09 -31.20 16.29
CA VAL A 812 75.63 -31.18 16.12
C VAL A 812 75.12 -32.51 15.58
N SER A 813 73.95 -32.93 16.07
CA SER A 813 73.17 -34.00 15.45
C SER A 813 72.43 -33.43 14.24
N LEU A 814 72.87 -33.83 13.05
CA LEU A 814 72.23 -33.46 11.80
C LEU A 814 71.14 -34.47 11.45
N LEU A 815 69.89 -34.03 11.54
CA LEU A 815 68.70 -34.74 11.08
C LEU A 815 68.42 -34.38 9.61
N VAL A 816 68.52 -35.35 8.71
CA VAL A 816 68.13 -35.22 7.31
C VAL A 816 66.70 -35.73 7.13
N LEU A 817 65.88 -35.00 6.38
CA LEU A 817 64.49 -35.35 6.05
C LEU A 817 64.34 -35.42 4.52
N ALA A 818 64.34 -36.62 3.95
CA ALA A 818 64.29 -36.88 2.52
C ALA A 818 62.95 -37.53 2.11
N ALA A 819 62.56 -37.39 0.85
CA ALA A 819 61.35 -38.02 0.32
C ALA A 819 61.52 -39.54 0.11
N ASP A 820 62.75 -40.00 -0.12
CA ASP A 820 63.13 -41.39 -0.36
C ASP A 820 64.57 -41.65 0.13
N SER A 821 65.02 -42.90 -0.03
CA SER A 821 66.40 -43.31 0.27
C SER A 821 67.32 -43.27 -0.96
N ASP A 822 66.94 -42.55 -2.02
CA ASP A 822 67.79 -42.38 -3.20
C ASP A 822 69.09 -41.65 -2.79
N PRO A 823 70.28 -42.23 -3.08
CA PRO A 823 71.55 -41.57 -2.85
C PRO A 823 71.65 -40.15 -3.45
N GLN A 824 70.96 -39.87 -4.56
CA GLN A 824 70.94 -38.52 -5.15
C GLN A 824 70.16 -37.53 -4.29
N THR A 825 68.96 -37.91 -3.82
CA THR A 825 68.10 -37.07 -2.96
C THR A 825 68.80 -36.75 -1.64
N ILE A 826 69.36 -37.78 -0.99
CA ILE A 826 70.10 -37.60 0.28
C ILE A 826 71.40 -36.84 0.03
N GLY A 827 72.08 -37.11 -1.08
CA GLY A 827 73.28 -36.40 -1.52
C GLY A 827 73.03 -34.90 -1.69
N ALA A 828 71.90 -34.51 -2.28
CA ALA A 828 71.54 -33.09 -2.43
C ALA A 828 71.32 -32.40 -1.07
N ILE A 829 70.59 -33.03 -0.14
CA ILE A 829 70.32 -32.46 1.18
C ILE A 829 71.61 -32.38 2.02
N THR A 830 72.47 -33.39 1.93
CA THR A 830 73.75 -33.42 2.67
C THR A 830 74.81 -32.51 2.07
N ALA A 831 74.85 -32.32 0.75
CA ALA A 831 75.69 -31.31 0.11
C ALA A 831 75.27 -29.90 0.52
N ASP A 832 73.95 -29.64 0.55
CA ASP A 832 73.40 -28.39 1.04
C ASP A 832 73.72 -28.14 2.52
N ALA A 833 73.62 -29.18 3.35
CA ALA A 833 74.05 -29.13 4.74
C ALA A 833 75.57 -28.86 4.83
N ALA A 834 76.39 -29.58 4.07
CA ALA A 834 77.85 -29.41 4.10
C ALA A 834 78.30 -27.98 3.77
N GLU A 835 77.59 -27.30 2.86
CA GLU A 835 77.86 -25.91 2.49
C GLU A 835 77.37 -24.90 3.54
N ARG A 836 76.18 -25.12 4.10
CA ARG A 836 75.48 -24.10 4.91
C ARG A 836 75.56 -24.32 6.42
N LEU A 837 75.84 -25.55 6.89
CA LEU A 837 75.79 -25.93 8.30
C LEU A 837 76.62 -25.02 9.20
N GLY A 838 77.89 -24.77 8.84
CA GLY A 838 78.79 -23.94 9.64
C GLY A 838 78.26 -22.53 9.88
N ARG A 839 77.80 -21.87 8.81
CA ARG A 839 77.21 -20.52 8.88
C ARG A 839 75.90 -20.52 9.65
N THR A 840 74.99 -21.43 9.33
CA THR A 840 73.65 -21.50 9.93
C THR A 840 73.69 -21.82 11.42
N VAL A 841 74.61 -22.67 11.87
CA VAL A 841 74.87 -22.92 13.30
C VAL A 841 75.47 -21.70 13.97
N ALA A 842 76.49 -21.07 13.38
CA ALA A 842 77.14 -19.88 13.95
C ALA A 842 76.18 -18.69 14.12
N GLU A 843 75.25 -18.49 13.19
CA GLU A 843 74.23 -17.43 13.26
C GLU A 843 73.13 -17.72 14.29
N SER A 844 72.83 -19.00 14.57
CA SER A 844 71.64 -19.39 15.34
C SER A 844 71.92 -19.94 16.73
N PHE A 845 73.15 -20.39 17.00
CA PHE A 845 73.54 -20.97 18.29
C PHE A 845 74.24 -19.89 19.12
N PRO A 846 73.97 -19.79 20.42
CA PRO A 846 74.61 -18.80 21.27
C PRO A 846 76.13 -19.07 21.33
N ALA A 847 76.94 -18.05 21.02
CA ALA A 847 78.40 -18.13 21.16
C ALA A 847 78.80 -18.15 22.64
N ALA A 848 79.77 -18.99 23.01
CA ALA A 848 80.38 -18.93 24.34
C ALA A 848 81.00 -17.53 24.57
N PRO A 849 80.75 -16.86 25.70
CA PRO A 849 81.18 -15.48 25.91
C PRO A 849 82.72 -15.40 25.94
N GLN A 850 83.32 -14.79 24.91
CA GLN A 850 84.70 -14.31 24.99
C GLN A 850 84.74 -13.09 25.92
N ALA A 851 85.54 -13.21 26.98
CA ALA A 851 85.77 -12.12 27.92
C ALA A 851 86.68 -11.05 27.29
N SER A 852 86.11 -9.90 26.95
CA SER A 852 86.89 -8.66 26.82
C SER A 852 86.04 -7.44 27.17
N THR A 853 86.55 -6.78 28.20
CA THR A 853 86.23 -5.51 28.86
C THR A 853 86.01 -4.28 27.95
N GLY A 854 85.06 -3.41 28.33
CA GLY A 854 85.09 -1.97 28.04
C GLY A 854 83.71 -1.30 27.84
N PRO A 855 83.48 -0.04 28.29
CA PRO A 855 82.21 0.35 28.93
C PRO A 855 81.27 1.29 28.13
N ASP A 856 80.03 1.32 28.62
CA ASP A 856 78.95 2.33 28.48
C ASP A 856 78.75 3.10 27.17
N VAL A 857 77.58 2.89 26.53
CA VAL A 857 76.62 3.95 26.18
C VAL A 857 75.20 3.34 26.19
N GLY A 858 74.28 3.97 26.92
CA GLY A 858 72.91 3.48 27.12
C GLY A 858 71.95 3.73 25.97
N ALA A 859 70.72 3.21 26.12
CA ALA A 859 69.48 3.95 25.87
C ALA A 859 68.25 3.04 26.07
N VAL A 860 67.45 3.45 27.05
CA VAL A 860 65.99 3.63 27.00
C VAL A 860 65.12 2.42 26.63
N GLY A 861 64.48 1.88 27.66
CA GLY A 861 63.25 1.10 27.56
C GLY A 861 61.98 1.93 27.67
N ALA A 862 60.88 1.22 27.42
CA ALA A 862 59.46 1.58 27.61
C ALA A 862 58.91 2.62 26.61
N ALA A 863 57.63 2.62 26.23
CA ALA A 863 56.48 2.38 27.09
C ALA A 863 55.18 2.08 26.34
N ASN A 864 54.26 1.56 27.15
CA ASN A 864 52.85 1.24 26.99
C ASN A 864 51.99 2.37 26.36
N PRO A 865 51.01 2.06 25.48
CA PRO A 865 50.27 3.06 24.70
C PRO A 865 48.91 3.50 25.28
N PHE A 866 48.66 3.41 26.59
CA PHE A 866 47.34 3.76 27.15
C PHE A 866 47.40 4.62 28.43
N ALA A 867 47.85 5.86 28.31
CA ALA A 867 47.67 6.88 29.35
C ALA A 867 47.01 8.15 28.76
N PRO A 868 45.95 8.71 29.38
CA PRO A 868 45.29 9.94 28.92
C PRO A 868 45.96 11.18 29.56
N ALA A 869 46.03 12.28 28.82
CA ALA A 869 46.60 13.55 29.29
C ALA A 869 45.59 14.69 29.23
N GLY A 870 45.51 15.48 30.31
CA GLY A 870 44.84 16.77 30.35
C GLY A 870 45.84 17.92 30.58
N GLY A 871 45.62 19.04 29.87
CA GLY A 871 45.64 20.40 30.45
C GLY A 871 46.92 21.25 30.48
N GLY A 872 47.22 21.95 29.37
CA GLY A 872 47.67 23.37 29.29
C GLY A 872 49.19 23.71 29.38
N PRO A 873 49.63 24.95 29.05
CA PRO A 873 49.08 25.97 28.14
C PRO A 873 50.16 26.63 27.20
N VAL A 874 49.73 27.67 26.45
CA VAL A 874 50.49 28.80 25.81
C VAL A 874 51.14 28.56 24.41
N PRO A 875 51.45 29.60 23.57
CA PRO A 875 50.55 30.40 22.72
C PRO A 875 50.95 30.47 21.22
N ASP A 876 50.07 31.10 20.45
CA ASP A 876 50.25 31.92 19.23
C ASP A 876 51.15 31.49 18.05
N GLY A 877 50.52 31.50 16.87
CA GLY A 877 51.14 31.94 15.62
C GLY A 877 51.25 30.88 14.52
N GLY A 878 50.45 31.05 13.46
CA GLY A 878 50.84 30.60 12.11
C GLY A 878 49.91 29.58 11.44
N THR A 879 48.93 30.11 10.73
CA THR A 879 48.09 29.52 9.67
C THR A 879 48.69 28.35 8.87
N ALA A 880 48.02 27.19 8.92
CA ALA A 880 47.93 26.23 7.81
C ALA A 880 46.60 25.46 7.92
N GLY A 881 45.77 25.52 6.87
CA GLY A 881 44.41 25.00 6.84
C GLY A 881 44.34 23.48 7.00
N ASN A 882 43.44 23.03 7.87
CA ASN A 882 43.12 21.63 8.15
C ASN A 882 42.08 21.12 7.12
N PRO A 883 42.34 20.03 6.37
CA PRO A 883 41.48 19.52 5.30
C PRO A 883 40.28 18.66 5.77
N PHE A 884 39.76 18.89 6.97
CA PHE A 884 38.68 18.09 7.57
C PHE A 884 37.53 18.91 8.19
N ALA A 885 37.33 20.14 7.74
CA ALA A 885 36.13 20.90 8.05
C ALA A 885 35.14 20.83 6.86
N ALA A 886 34.26 19.84 6.90
CA ALA A 886 32.95 19.90 6.26
C ALA A 886 31.94 19.33 7.25
N GLN A 887 30.96 20.16 7.62
CA GLN A 887 29.81 19.77 8.42
C GLN A 887 29.02 18.67 7.69
N PRO A 888 28.36 17.75 8.40
CA PRO A 888 27.41 16.85 7.75
C PRO A 888 26.16 17.66 7.38
N GLU A 889 26.02 17.98 6.10
CA GLU A 889 24.71 18.27 5.53
C GLU A 889 23.89 16.98 5.52
N ALA A 890 22.66 17.10 5.99
CA ALA A 890 21.67 16.03 6.04
C ALA A 890 21.41 15.47 4.63
N PHE A 891 21.50 14.14 4.52
CA PHE A 891 21.10 13.42 3.33
C PHE A 891 19.58 13.44 3.24
N ASN A 892 19.03 14.20 2.30
CA ASN A 892 17.60 14.26 2.00
C ASN A 892 17.30 13.32 0.82
N PRO A 893 16.51 12.24 0.98
CA PRO A 893 16.29 11.25 -0.08
C PRO A 893 15.35 11.69 -1.22
N PHE A 894 14.81 12.93 -1.19
CA PHE A 894 13.73 13.37 -2.07
C PHE A 894 14.03 14.63 -2.91
N ALA A 895 15.22 14.75 -3.50
CA ALA A 895 15.52 15.81 -4.46
C ALA A 895 15.45 15.32 -5.92
N PRO A 896 14.80 16.04 -6.85
CA PRO A 896 14.72 15.68 -8.26
C PRO A 896 16.07 15.90 -8.96
N GLY A 897 16.62 14.85 -9.57
CA GLY A 897 17.93 14.90 -10.23
C GLY A 897 17.92 15.67 -11.57
N PRO A 898 18.95 16.50 -11.87
CA PRO A 898 19.11 17.08 -13.19
C PRO A 898 19.64 16.04 -14.18
N GLY A 899 18.97 15.90 -15.32
CA GLY A 899 19.33 14.95 -16.37
C GLY A 899 20.60 15.31 -17.14
N ARG A 900 21.34 14.27 -17.54
CA ARG A 900 21.86 13.99 -18.91
C ARG A 900 23.04 13.02 -18.86
N GLY A 901 23.07 12.08 -19.80
CA GLY A 901 24.31 11.45 -20.26
C GLY A 901 24.21 9.94 -20.41
N GLY A 902 23.84 9.48 -21.61
CA GLY A 902 23.59 8.07 -21.92
C GLY A 902 24.80 7.14 -21.90
N SER A 903 24.50 5.85 -21.89
CA SER A 903 25.40 4.76 -22.25
C SER A 903 24.58 3.62 -22.87
N PRO A 904 25.20 2.78 -23.73
CA PRO A 904 24.62 2.41 -25.02
C PRO A 904 23.80 1.12 -25.00
N ASN A 905 22.76 1.12 -25.84
CA ASN A 905 21.85 0.01 -26.07
C ASN A 905 22.54 -1.13 -26.86
N PRO A 906 22.48 -2.41 -26.42
CA PRO A 906 23.27 -3.47 -27.01
C PRO A 906 22.46 -4.35 -27.98
N PHE A 907 21.74 -3.84 -28.98
CA PHE A 907 21.21 -4.68 -30.07
C PHE A 907 21.06 -3.94 -31.43
N GLY A 908 22.12 -4.05 -32.27
CA GLY A 908 22.10 -4.18 -33.74
C GLY A 908 22.05 -2.90 -34.62
N PRO A 909 22.36 -2.96 -35.95
CA PRO A 909 23.09 -3.96 -36.75
C PRO A 909 24.26 -3.37 -37.58
N VAL A 910 25.04 -4.24 -38.23
CA VAL A 910 26.19 -3.92 -39.10
C VAL A 910 25.77 -3.82 -40.59
N GLY A 911 26.27 -2.79 -41.28
CA GLY A 911 26.39 -2.67 -42.74
C GLY A 911 25.37 -1.71 -43.38
N GLY A 912 25.69 -0.65 -44.14
CA GLY A 912 26.93 -0.22 -44.77
C GLY A 912 26.82 -0.31 -46.31
N GLN A 913 26.40 0.77 -46.98
CA GLN A 913 27.03 1.40 -48.17
C GLN A 913 26.06 2.21 -49.05
N GLN A 914 26.45 3.48 -49.24
CA GLN A 914 26.42 4.32 -50.45
C GLN A 914 25.54 3.88 -51.64
N LEU A 915 24.45 4.62 -51.86
CA LEU A 915 24.24 5.55 -52.99
C LEU A 915 23.02 6.43 -52.72
#